data_AF-A0A6L7X0S2-F1
#
_entry.id   AF-A0A6L7X0S2-F1
#
_cell.length_a   1.000
_cell.length_b   1.000
_cell.length_c   1.000
_cell.angle_alpha   90.00
_cell.angle_beta   90.00
_cell.angle_gamma   90.00
#
_symmetry.space_group_name_H-M   'P 1'
#
loop_
_entity.id
_entity.type
_entity.pdbx_description
1 polymer ?
#
loop_
_entity_poly.entity_id
_entity_poly.type
_entity_poly.pdbx_seq_one_letter_code
_entity_poly.pdbx_strand_id
1 'polypeptide(L)'
;MQLIDQRLAYSATDLVGFLECRHLANLERAATLVPDVRRPNRDDPVLDRMARRGQEYEARYLDELRAEGREIAEIRPPDTVSPTRLIRPEHEATLQAMRRGAEVIYQGVLLDERRLGYADFLERVDTPSDLGPWSYEVVDTKLARQPSAPAVLQICMYSDLLGTMQGRLPDRMHLVLGGVQRETVSLRVADYAAYYRLVASEFEELLDSPEDVYPVQSKPEPVGHCDFCSWTLECRAQWRREDDLALVAGLTSRQRRALHAIDVTTRRGLANPSPPLPEKMEGVSPEALARVQAQAAIQVRGDSRVISERIPPERDREKALVPDRGLWALPEPSPGDLFLDLEGDPFYGSDEVDGIDYLFGAIEPGLPDAAGEPTFHAFWSIEDGDVTTAAERQAFEDCIDLIMDRWTTHPGMHVYHYAPYETGAMKRLAGRYATRETEVDQLLRGQVFVDLYRVVRQGIRASVESYSIKRLEPLYGFKREIDLRDAGESIVEFEHWLEPEPDTDRDALLDQIKAYNRDDCVSTWHLREWLEEQRAALVSELGAEALPRPSVIEPEETEDTEEQQEIKELVDRLTDDLEKDLTDGTSLEDPAQRGRWLLAQLVDWHRREHKAVWWRYFHLKDELTEDERAEETDVLGRLTFLDARPDPNPRARSTIYRFQFAEQDHKLSVGDSVRTQVGKDAGRIVRLDDEACEVELRLGSRRPPPQPTSLIQFNYVNPKPKPSSLKWLTQWVVENGIDADGPVQAARDLLMRRPPRVGQFEGEPLAAEGDNAQDAARRLVQELEDSYLAVQGPPGSGKSTVGAEMIVDLVEAGKRVGVTANSHKVIGELLEKTARVAEARGVDVRIGQRTNNEPASESFQHLESTDDACDSLAAGFLDVVGGTTWLWSSEKTHGAVDVLCIDEAGQMSLADALAAAPCATNLLLLGDPQQLDQPLQGVHPPGADRSVLAHLLDGARVMPKDLGLFLDGTWRLHPSICVFTSEVFYEDSLRSHPGRENLDLNGATPFDGTGLRFVSVPHTRRVSDSEEEAAVISEQVHRLLRAHPTWTDAESATQGLTDQDVLIITPYNRQIRELGSRPELKGFRIGTVDKFQGQEAPISIYSMATSSADDAPRGMEFLYSLNRLNVATSRARCLAVVVASPGLLAVRCRTPRQMHLANALARLWEMAEDWPA
;
A
#
# COMPACT_ATOMS: atom_id res chain seq x y z
N MET A 1 -23.26 21.82 11.78
CA MET A 1 -24.57 21.33 12.29
C MET A 1 -25.53 22.51 12.49
N GLN A 2 -26.83 22.28 12.30
CA GLN A 2 -27.88 23.30 12.54
C GLN A 2 -29.24 22.68 12.89
N LEU A 3 -30.18 23.49 13.40
CA LEU A 3 -31.55 23.06 13.66
C LEU A 3 -32.47 23.36 12.46
N ILE A 4 -33.07 22.34 11.88
CA ILE A 4 -34.12 22.44 10.85
C ILE A 4 -35.41 21.87 11.45
N ASP A 5 -36.48 22.66 11.54
CA ASP A 5 -37.75 22.25 12.16
C ASP A 5 -37.59 21.66 13.58
N GLN A 6 -36.69 22.24 14.39
CA GLN A 6 -36.31 21.77 15.73
C GLN A 6 -35.62 20.38 15.78
N ARG A 7 -35.21 19.84 14.64
CA ARG A 7 -34.38 18.64 14.55
C ARG A 7 -32.96 19.01 14.15
N LEU A 8 -31.99 18.29 14.68
CA LEU A 8 -30.59 18.48 14.35
C LEU A 8 -30.32 17.93 12.96
N ALA A 9 -29.80 18.77 12.07
CA ALA A 9 -29.32 18.39 10.76
C ALA A 9 -27.81 18.63 10.64
N TYR A 10 -27.13 17.77 9.88
CA TYR A 10 -25.69 17.82 9.68
C TYR A 10 -25.31 17.82 8.19
N SER A 11 -24.13 18.39 7.89
CA SER A 11 -23.54 18.41 6.55
C SER A 11 -22.36 17.45 6.42
N ALA A 12 -21.83 17.29 5.21
CA ALA A 12 -20.62 16.52 4.97
C ALA A 12 -19.43 17.02 5.83
N THR A 13 -19.30 18.33 6.02
CA THR A 13 -18.26 18.93 6.89
C THR A 13 -18.35 18.44 8.33
N ASP A 14 -19.56 18.28 8.87
CA ASP A 14 -19.76 17.76 10.22
C ASP A 14 -19.34 16.29 10.33
N LEU A 15 -19.64 15.50 9.29
CA LEU A 15 -19.28 14.08 9.21
C LEU A 15 -17.76 13.89 9.09
N VAL A 16 -17.09 14.69 8.25
CA VAL A 16 -15.63 14.73 8.16
C VAL A 16 -15.03 15.12 9.51
N GLY A 17 -15.55 16.16 10.17
CA GLY A 17 -15.11 16.57 11.50
C GLY A 17 -15.23 15.45 12.55
N PHE A 18 -16.27 14.62 12.47
CA PHE A 18 -16.44 13.44 13.32
C PHE A 18 -15.36 12.37 13.10
N LEU A 19 -15.08 12.01 11.85
CA LEU A 19 -14.01 11.06 11.51
C LEU A 19 -12.65 11.57 11.96
N GLU A 20 -12.40 12.87 11.77
CA GLU A 20 -11.16 13.52 12.12
C GLU A 20 -10.98 13.61 13.65
N CYS A 21 -12.05 13.88 14.37
CA CYS A 21 -12.05 14.00 15.83
C CYS A 21 -13.47 13.83 16.43
N ARG A 22 -13.75 12.71 17.10
CA ARG A 22 -15.02 12.51 17.83
C ARG A 22 -15.28 13.57 18.93
N HIS A 23 -14.22 14.16 19.49
CA HIS A 23 -14.36 15.25 20.45
C HIS A 23 -14.87 16.54 19.78
N LEU A 24 -14.40 16.86 18.57
CA LEU A 24 -14.89 17.99 17.76
C LEU A 24 -16.39 17.85 17.47
N ALA A 25 -16.85 16.67 17.05
CA ALA A 25 -18.26 16.39 16.84
C ALA A 25 -19.13 16.69 18.07
N ASN A 26 -18.67 16.32 19.27
CA ASN A 26 -19.37 16.63 20.51
C ASN A 26 -19.36 18.13 20.84
N LEU A 27 -18.27 18.83 20.57
CA LEU A 27 -18.18 20.28 20.74
C LEU A 27 -19.14 21.02 19.78
N GLU A 28 -19.22 20.60 18.52
CA GLU A 28 -20.15 21.15 17.53
C GLU A 28 -21.62 20.86 17.87
N ARG A 29 -21.91 19.66 18.37
CA ARG A 29 -23.22 19.28 18.91
C ARG A 29 -23.59 20.19 20.09
N ALA A 30 -22.67 20.41 21.02
CA ALA A 30 -22.87 21.30 22.16
C ALA A 30 -23.10 22.75 21.74
N ALA A 31 -22.27 23.28 20.84
CA ALA A 31 -22.39 24.65 20.32
C ALA A 31 -23.70 24.89 19.53
N THR A 32 -24.31 23.83 18.98
CA THR A 32 -25.57 23.91 18.24
C THR A 32 -26.80 23.84 19.16
N LEU A 33 -26.75 22.99 20.20
CA LEU A 33 -27.90 22.72 21.06
C LEU A 33 -27.93 23.56 22.35
N VAL A 34 -26.78 24.06 22.81
CA VAL A 34 -26.64 24.80 24.06
C VAL A 34 -26.35 26.28 23.78
N PRO A 35 -27.27 27.21 24.10
CA PRO A 35 -27.12 28.63 23.76
C PRO A 35 -25.85 29.33 24.30
N ASP A 36 -25.30 28.84 25.42
CA ASP A 36 -24.14 29.42 26.10
C ASP A 36 -22.80 28.91 25.55
N VAL A 37 -22.81 27.86 24.73
CA VAL A 37 -21.60 27.32 24.09
C VAL A 37 -21.44 28.00 22.73
N ARG A 38 -20.37 28.78 22.56
CA ARG A 38 -20.09 29.49 21.30
C ARG A 38 -18.95 28.82 20.55
N ARG A 39 -19.11 28.70 19.24
CA ARG A 39 -18.02 28.33 18.33
C ARG A 39 -16.90 29.37 18.45
N PRO A 40 -15.65 28.94 18.67
CA PRO A 40 -14.49 29.84 18.63
C PRO A 40 -14.42 30.50 17.25
N ASN A 41 -14.18 31.82 17.22
CA ASN A 41 -13.80 32.47 15.97
C ASN A 41 -12.28 32.32 15.81
N ARG A 42 -11.86 31.59 14.77
CA ARG A 42 -10.47 31.50 14.39
C ARG A 42 -10.26 32.46 13.23
N ASP A 43 -9.69 33.63 13.51
CA ASP A 43 -9.22 34.53 12.44
C ASP A 43 -7.98 33.86 11.82
N ASP A 44 -8.19 33.14 10.73
CA ASP A 44 -7.14 32.47 9.97
C ASP A 44 -7.16 32.97 8.52
N PRO A 45 -6.33 33.97 8.19
CA PRO A 45 -6.27 34.55 6.86
C PRO A 45 -5.97 33.54 5.75
N VAL A 46 -5.39 32.38 6.07
CA VAL A 46 -5.12 31.29 5.11
C VAL A 46 -6.42 30.58 4.77
N LEU A 47 -7.17 30.12 5.78
CA LEU A 47 -8.44 29.42 5.57
C LEU A 47 -9.48 30.29 4.85
N ASP A 48 -9.57 31.57 5.21
CA ASP A 48 -10.46 32.54 4.55
C ASP A 48 -10.09 32.81 3.08
N ARG A 49 -8.82 32.63 2.72
CA ARG A 49 -8.34 32.78 1.35
C ARG A 49 -8.61 31.52 0.53
N MET A 50 -8.33 30.34 1.09
CA MET A 50 -8.65 29.06 0.44
C MET A 50 -10.14 28.94 0.10
N ALA A 51 -11.03 29.37 1.02
CA ALA A 51 -12.47 29.36 0.79
C ALA A 51 -12.90 30.24 -0.39
N ARG A 52 -12.30 31.43 -0.55
CA ARG A 52 -12.61 32.34 -1.68
C ARG A 52 -12.15 31.77 -3.01
N ARG A 53 -10.94 31.18 -3.07
CA ARG A 53 -10.42 30.54 -4.28
C ARG A 53 -11.30 29.38 -4.74
N GLY A 54 -11.81 28.57 -3.81
CA GLY A 54 -12.73 27.50 -4.14
C GLY A 54 -13.97 27.99 -4.88
N GLN A 55 -14.54 29.12 -4.43
CA GLN A 55 -15.70 29.74 -5.08
C GLN A 55 -15.37 30.29 -6.49
N GLU A 56 -14.17 30.86 -6.67
CA GLU A 56 -13.71 31.36 -7.97
C GLU A 56 -13.50 30.21 -8.97
N TYR A 57 -12.91 29.10 -8.52
CA TYR A 57 -12.72 27.89 -9.33
C TYR A 57 -14.05 27.27 -9.76
N GLU A 58 -14.99 27.14 -8.82
CA GLU A 58 -16.35 26.68 -9.07
C GLU A 58 -17.08 27.57 -10.12
N ALA A 59 -16.95 28.90 -9.99
CA ALA A 59 -17.54 29.86 -10.93
C ALA A 59 -16.93 29.77 -12.33
N ARG A 60 -15.61 29.49 -12.44
CA ARG A 60 -14.95 29.27 -13.73
C ARG A 60 -15.49 28.03 -14.43
N TYR A 61 -15.64 26.93 -13.70
CA TYR A 61 -16.22 25.70 -14.25
C TYR A 61 -17.67 25.90 -14.71
N LEU A 62 -18.47 26.66 -13.97
CA LEU A 62 -19.82 27.05 -14.40
C LEU A 62 -19.81 27.82 -15.73
N ASP A 63 -18.88 28.78 -15.91
CA ASP A 63 -18.76 29.55 -17.15
C ASP A 63 -18.33 28.69 -18.34
N GLU A 64 -17.52 27.66 -18.14
CA GLU A 64 -17.17 26.67 -19.16
C GLU A 64 -18.40 25.87 -19.62
N LEU A 65 -19.19 25.33 -18.68
CA LEU A 65 -20.42 24.61 -19.01
C LEU A 65 -21.40 25.49 -19.80
N ARG A 66 -21.45 26.79 -19.51
CA ARG A 66 -22.23 27.76 -20.30
C ARG A 66 -21.66 27.93 -21.71
N ALA A 67 -20.33 27.98 -21.85
CA ALA A 67 -19.64 28.11 -23.13
C ALA A 67 -19.82 26.88 -24.03
N GLU A 68 -19.94 25.69 -23.45
CA GLU A 68 -20.30 24.43 -24.12
C GLU A 68 -21.74 24.42 -24.65
N GLY A 69 -22.57 25.39 -24.24
CA GLY A 69 -23.96 25.54 -24.67
C GLY A 69 -24.95 24.64 -23.92
N ARG A 70 -24.56 24.08 -22.77
CA ARG A 70 -25.41 23.22 -21.93
C ARG A 70 -26.54 24.02 -21.27
N GLU A 71 -27.70 23.39 -21.07
CA GLU A 71 -28.80 24.00 -20.31
C GLU A 71 -28.52 23.92 -18.79
N ILE A 72 -28.34 25.09 -18.14
CA ILE A 72 -28.03 25.18 -16.70
C ILE A 72 -29.21 25.75 -15.91
N ALA A 73 -29.63 25.03 -14.88
CA ALA A 73 -30.58 25.50 -13.88
C ALA A 73 -29.85 25.93 -12.60
N GLU A 74 -29.76 27.23 -12.34
CA GLU A 74 -29.10 27.78 -11.15
C GLU A 74 -30.06 27.87 -9.95
N ILE A 75 -29.67 27.27 -8.83
CA ILE A 75 -30.34 27.41 -7.55
C ILE A 75 -29.57 28.45 -6.75
N ARG A 76 -30.20 29.57 -6.37
CA ARG A 76 -29.52 30.61 -5.58
C ARG A 76 -29.56 30.27 -4.09
N PRO A 77 -28.43 29.90 -3.45
CA PRO A 77 -28.37 29.85 -1.99
C PRO A 77 -28.52 31.26 -1.40
N PRO A 78 -29.03 31.42 -0.18
CA PRO A 78 -29.22 32.72 0.42
C PRO A 78 -27.90 33.36 0.92
N ASP A 79 -27.75 34.68 0.72
CA ASP A 79 -26.57 35.50 1.10
C ASP A 79 -26.18 35.46 2.60
N THR A 80 -27.07 34.95 3.47
CA THR A 80 -26.80 34.79 4.91
C THR A 80 -27.45 33.52 5.44
N VAL A 81 -26.63 32.56 5.87
CA VAL A 81 -27.07 31.38 6.62
C VAL A 81 -27.45 31.82 8.04
N SER A 82 -28.69 32.23 8.23
CA SER A 82 -29.24 32.37 9.59
C SER A 82 -29.49 30.96 10.14
N PRO A 83 -29.06 30.64 11.38
CA PRO A 83 -29.36 29.35 12.04
C PRO A 83 -30.87 29.08 12.27
N THR A 84 -31.75 29.95 11.77
CA THR A 84 -33.21 29.84 11.88
C THR A 84 -33.97 29.79 10.54
N ARG A 85 -33.28 29.82 9.38
CA ARG A 85 -33.94 29.80 8.06
C ARG A 85 -34.18 28.38 7.55
N LEU A 86 -35.34 28.15 6.94
CA LEU A 86 -35.71 26.90 6.26
C LEU A 86 -35.10 26.86 4.84
N ILE A 87 -34.37 25.79 4.52
CA ILE A 87 -33.72 25.52 3.21
C ILE A 87 -34.65 24.75 2.24
N ARG A 88 -35.89 24.45 2.67
CA ARG A 88 -36.88 23.68 1.88
C ARG A 88 -37.24 24.30 0.52
N PRO A 89 -37.38 25.63 0.36
CA PRO A 89 -37.69 26.22 -0.96
C PRO A 89 -36.62 25.94 -2.00
N GLU A 90 -35.34 26.04 -1.61
CA GLU A 90 -34.19 25.78 -2.48
C GLU A 90 -34.11 24.30 -2.87
N HIS A 91 -34.36 23.39 -1.93
CA HIS A 91 -34.48 21.94 -2.21
C HIS A 91 -35.61 21.62 -3.20
N GLU A 92 -36.80 22.21 -3.04
CA GLU A 92 -37.91 22.00 -3.99
C GLU A 92 -37.60 22.56 -5.37
N ALA A 93 -36.85 23.66 -5.47
CA ALA A 93 -36.38 24.20 -6.74
C ALA A 93 -35.42 23.23 -7.45
N THR A 94 -34.53 22.56 -6.71
CA THR A 94 -33.67 21.49 -7.22
C THR A 94 -34.51 20.32 -7.76
N LEU A 95 -35.47 19.80 -7.01
CA LEU A 95 -36.37 18.73 -7.47
C LEU A 95 -37.15 19.10 -8.75
N GLN A 96 -37.60 20.35 -8.86
CA GLN A 96 -38.28 20.82 -10.06
C GLN A 96 -37.36 20.91 -11.26
N ALA A 97 -36.10 21.30 -11.09
CA ALA A 97 -35.11 21.28 -12.17
C ALA A 97 -34.82 19.84 -12.63
N MET A 98 -34.66 18.90 -11.70
CA MET A 98 -34.46 17.48 -11.98
C MET A 98 -35.63 16.86 -12.77
N ARG A 99 -36.87 17.14 -12.36
CA ARG A 99 -38.09 16.66 -13.05
C ARG A 99 -38.27 17.25 -14.44
N ARG A 100 -37.73 18.45 -14.70
CA ARG A 100 -37.73 19.05 -16.05
C ARG A 100 -36.65 18.44 -16.96
N GLY A 101 -35.68 17.72 -16.40
CA GLY A 101 -34.57 17.14 -17.15
C GLY A 101 -33.53 18.17 -17.57
N ALA A 102 -33.30 19.23 -16.78
CA ALA A 102 -32.21 20.19 -17.01
C ALA A 102 -30.87 19.44 -17.15
N GLU A 103 -30.01 19.83 -18.08
CA GLU A 103 -28.75 19.10 -18.34
C GLU A 103 -27.76 19.23 -17.18
N VAL A 104 -27.70 20.41 -16.57
CA VAL A 104 -26.90 20.73 -15.39
C VAL A 104 -27.74 21.49 -14.38
N ILE A 105 -27.61 21.16 -13.10
CA ILE A 105 -28.18 21.95 -11.99
C ILE A 105 -27.01 22.47 -11.16
N TYR A 106 -26.85 23.78 -11.09
CA TYR A 106 -25.79 24.44 -10.34
C TYR A 106 -26.28 24.82 -8.94
N GLN A 107 -25.47 24.55 -7.91
CA GLN A 107 -25.76 24.78 -6.48
C GLN A 107 -26.99 24.02 -5.99
N GLY A 108 -27.12 22.75 -6.41
CA GLY A 108 -28.24 21.88 -6.06
C GLY A 108 -28.32 21.61 -4.56
N VAL A 109 -29.51 21.81 -3.97
CA VAL A 109 -29.76 21.60 -2.54
C VAL A 109 -30.39 20.23 -2.31
N LEU A 110 -29.63 19.37 -1.64
CA LEU A 110 -30.01 18.00 -1.29
C LEU A 110 -30.37 17.97 0.20
N LEU A 111 -31.59 17.55 0.52
CA LEU A 111 -32.10 17.59 1.89
C LEU A 111 -33.00 16.39 2.16
N ASP A 112 -32.78 15.73 3.29
CA ASP A 112 -33.74 14.79 3.89
C ASP A 112 -34.12 15.23 5.32
N GLU A 113 -34.57 14.31 6.18
CA GLU A 113 -34.93 14.64 7.56
C GLU A 113 -33.76 15.01 8.48
N ARG A 114 -32.53 14.56 8.19
CA ARG A 114 -31.34 14.65 9.07
C ARG A 114 -30.10 15.22 8.39
N ARG A 115 -30.04 15.18 7.06
CA ARG A 115 -28.85 15.42 6.26
C ARG A 115 -29.08 16.54 5.27
N LEU A 116 -28.06 17.38 5.10
CA LEU A 116 -28.07 18.51 4.19
C LEU A 116 -26.79 18.52 3.35
N GLY A 117 -26.95 18.62 2.04
CA GLY A 117 -25.87 18.76 1.07
C GLY A 117 -26.10 19.92 0.12
N TYR A 118 -24.99 20.57 -0.26
CA TYR A 118 -24.94 21.56 -1.32
C TYR A 118 -24.01 21.00 -2.38
N ALA A 119 -24.60 20.42 -3.42
CA ALA A 119 -23.82 19.92 -4.55
C ALA A 119 -23.51 21.09 -5.48
N ASP A 120 -22.23 21.28 -5.82
CA ASP A 120 -21.82 22.32 -6.77
C ASP A 120 -22.56 22.12 -8.09
N PHE A 121 -22.59 20.88 -8.61
CA PHE A 121 -23.28 20.52 -9.85
C PHE A 121 -23.97 19.15 -9.74
N LEU A 122 -25.14 19.04 -10.38
CA LEU A 122 -25.79 17.77 -10.70
C LEU A 122 -25.90 17.66 -12.21
N GLU A 123 -25.34 16.60 -12.79
CA GLU A 123 -25.34 16.39 -14.23
C GLU A 123 -26.28 15.25 -14.65
N ARG A 124 -27.05 15.48 -15.72
CA ARG A 124 -28.00 14.49 -16.25
C ARG A 124 -27.28 13.37 -17.00
N VAL A 125 -27.64 12.12 -16.72
CA VAL A 125 -27.22 10.94 -17.47
C VAL A 125 -28.44 10.17 -18.00
N ASP A 126 -28.28 9.45 -19.11
CA ASP A 126 -29.34 8.71 -19.80
C ASP A 126 -29.66 7.35 -19.15
N THR A 127 -29.65 7.31 -17.82
CA THR A 127 -30.00 6.13 -17.01
C THR A 127 -31.40 6.33 -16.41
N PRO A 128 -32.39 5.44 -16.66
CA PRO A 128 -33.74 5.63 -16.15
C PRO A 128 -33.86 5.69 -14.62
N SER A 129 -34.76 6.55 -14.13
CA SER A 129 -35.06 6.74 -12.70
C SER A 129 -36.54 7.11 -12.48
N ASP A 130 -36.93 7.43 -11.23
CA ASP A 130 -38.28 7.93 -10.92
C ASP A 130 -38.58 9.30 -11.55
N LEU A 131 -37.55 9.97 -12.09
CA LEU A 131 -37.68 11.24 -12.82
C LEU A 131 -38.10 11.04 -14.29
N GLY A 132 -37.87 9.86 -14.86
CA GLY A 132 -38.06 9.57 -16.28
C GLY A 132 -36.94 8.73 -16.90
N PRO A 133 -36.66 8.87 -18.21
CA PRO A 133 -35.60 8.12 -18.90
C PRO A 133 -34.18 8.59 -18.57
N TRP A 134 -34.01 9.46 -17.57
CA TRP A 134 -32.73 10.00 -17.12
C TRP A 134 -32.62 9.98 -15.60
N SER A 135 -31.40 10.14 -15.10
CA SER A 135 -31.05 10.34 -13.70
C SER A 135 -29.97 11.42 -13.60
N TYR A 136 -29.53 11.72 -12.39
CA TYR A 136 -28.44 12.66 -12.15
C TYR A 136 -27.29 12.00 -11.39
N GLU A 137 -26.08 12.48 -11.66
CA GLU A 137 -24.85 12.15 -10.93
C GLU A 137 -24.24 13.44 -10.33
N VAL A 138 -23.52 13.30 -9.22
CA VAL A 138 -22.93 14.43 -8.48
C VAL A 138 -21.60 14.80 -9.11
N VAL A 139 -21.39 16.10 -9.34
CA VAL A 139 -20.11 16.67 -9.76
C VAL A 139 -19.73 17.79 -8.79
N ASP A 140 -18.57 17.67 -8.15
CA ASP A 140 -18.11 18.60 -7.10
C ASP A 140 -16.71 19.12 -7.46
N THR A 141 -16.50 20.41 -7.27
CA THR A 141 -15.25 21.08 -7.66
C THR A 141 -14.30 21.21 -6.48
N LYS A 142 -13.01 20.94 -6.71
CA LYS A 142 -11.98 21.04 -5.68
C LYS A 142 -10.72 21.68 -6.25
N LEU A 143 -10.15 22.62 -5.48
CA LEU A 143 -8.84 23.22 -5.80
C LEU A 143 -7.72 22.18 -5.81
N ALA A 144 -7.84 21.16 -4.95
CA ALA A 144 -6.89 20.07 -4.87
C ALA A 144 -6.75 19.36 -6.22
N ARG A 145 -5.53 18.94 -6.54
CA ARG A 145 -5.19 18.20 -7.77
C ARG A 145 -5.45 16.70 -7.66
N GLN A 146 -5.63 16.20 -6.43
CA GLN A 146 -5.98 14.82 -6.14
C GLN A 146 -7.30 14.71 -5.36
N PRO A 147 -8.04 13.60 -5.53
CA PRO A 147 -9.15 13.26 -4.66
C PRO A 147 -8.67 13.06 -3.21
N SER A 148 -9.29 13.76 -2.27
CA SER A 148 -9.05 13.52 -0.84
C SER A 148 -10.16 12.68 -0.22
N ALA A 149 -9.88 11.92 0.84
CA ALA A 149 -10.91 11.17 1.55
C ALA A 149 -12.10 12.04 2.00
N PRO A 150 -11.89 13.26 2.56
CA PRO A 150 -12.98 14.18 2.86
C PRO A 150 -13.86 14.54 1.64
N ALA A 151 -13.25 14.81 0.49
CA ALA A 151 -13.98 15.15 -0.73
C ALA A 151 -14.81 13.95 -1.25
N VAL A 152 -14.23 12.75 -1.25
CA VAL A 152 -14.94 11.52 -1.64
C VAL A 152 -16.10 11.22 -0.68
N LEU A 153 -15.91 11.40 0.63
CA LEU A 153 -16.97 11.20 1.62
C LEU A 153 -18.12 12.20 1.43
N GLN A 154 -17.80 13.46 1.06
CA GLN A 154 -18.80 14.47 0.73
C GLN A 154 -19.67 14.06 -0.46
N ILE A 155 -19.07 13.68 -1.59
CA ILE A 155 -19.85 13.27 -2.77
C ILE A 155 -20.56 11.92 -2.58
N CYS A 156 -20.09 11.05 -1.67
CA CYS A 156 -20.85 9.86 -1.25
C CYS A 156 -22.16 10.25 -0.56
N MET A 157 -22.09 11.19 0.40
CA MET A 157 -23.28 11.72 1.09
C MET A 157 -24.26 12.35 0.11
N TYR A 158 -23.75 13.12 -0.86
CA TYR A 158 -24.58 13.76 -1.87
C TYR A 158 -25.21 12.74 -2.81
N SER A 159 -24.46 11.72 -3.23
CA SER A 159 -24.97 10.64 -4.10
C SER A 159 -26.05 9.80 -3.40
N ASP A 160 -25.93 9.56 -2.09
CA ASP A 160 -26.93 8.86 -1.29
C ASP A 160 -28.23 9.68 -1.11
N LEU A 161 -28.10 10.99 -0.85
CA LEU A 161 -29.23 11.92 -0.83
C LEU A 161 -29.92 11.99 -2.19
N LEU A 162 -29.13 12.11 -3.26
CA LEU A 162 -29.63 12.16 -4.64
C LEU A 162 -30.36 10.86 -5.01
N GLY A 163 -29.82 9.72 -4.60
CA GLY A 163 -30.42 8.40 -4.80
C GLY A 163 -31.83 8.31 -4.19
N THR A 164 -32.01 8.89 -3.00
CA THR A 164 -33.32 8.99 -2.34
C THR A 164 -34.29 9.89 -3.13
N MET A 165 -33.80 10.96 -3.73
CA MET A 165 -34.62 11.93 -4.48
C MET A 165 -35.08 11.40 -5.85
N GLN A 166 -34.27 10.57 -6.52
CA GLN A 166 -34.55 10.04 -7.86
C GLN A 166 -34.94 8.55 -7.89
N GLY A 167 -34.99 7.87 -6.73
CA GLY A 167 -35.37 6.46 -6.61
C GLY A 167 -34.32 5.44 -7.05
N ARG A 168 -33.11 5.90 -7.42
CA ARG A 168 -31.99 5.06 -7.85
C ARG A 168 -30.67 5.72 -7.44
N LEU A 169 -29.80 4.95 -6.79
CA LEU A 169 -28.44 5.39 -6.47
C LEU A 169 -27.63 5.63 -7.77
N PRO A 170 -26.88 6.73 -7.88
CA PRO A 170 -25.98 6.94 -9.02
C PRO A 170 -24.96 5.80 -9.17
N ASP A 171 -24.58 5.48 -10.41
CA ASP A 171 -23.55 4.48 -10.67
C ASP A 171 -22.15 5.09 -10.46
N ARG A 172 -21.98 6.37 -10.84
CA ARG A 172 -20.76 7.16 -10.70
C ARG A 172 -21.00 8.47 -9.93
N MET A 173 -19.90 9.04 -9.45
CA MET A 173 -19.80 10.36 -8.83
C MET A 173 -18.46 10.98 -9.21
N HIS A 174 -18.38 12.31 -9.32
CA HIS A 174 -17.25 12.96 -9.97
C HIS A 174 -16.65 14.10 -9.14
N LEU A 175 -15.32 14.23 -9.23
CA LEU A 175 -14.57 15.37 -8.75
C LEU A 175 -13.90 16.09 -9.92
N VAL A 176 -14.10 17.39 -10.04
CA VAL A 176 -13.37 18.24 -10.97
C VAL A 176 -12.24 18.91 -10.20
N LEU A 177 -11.01 18.52 -10.53
CA LEU A 177 -9.81 18.85 -9.77
C LEU A 177 -9.06 20.05 -10.36
N GLY A 178 -8.40 20.82 -9.51
CA GLY A 178 -7.56 21.95 -9.90
C GLY A 178 -6.31 21.51 -10.68
N GLY A 179 -5.62 22.45 -11.31
CA GLY A 179 -4.43 22.18 -12.13
C GLY A 179 -4.39 22.94 -13.46
N VAL A 180 -3.26 22.82 -14.17
CA VAL A 180 -3.04 23.43 -15.50
C VAL A 180 -3.91 22.76 -16.57
N GLN A 181 -4.15 21.45 -16.42
CA GLN A 181 -5.09 20.67 -17.24
C GLN A 181 -6.28 20.24 -16.38
N ARG A 182 -7.49 20.34 -16.96
CA ARG A 182 -8.73 19.92 -16.31
C ARG A 182 -8.76 18.39 -16.22
N GLU A 183 -8.73 17.86 -15.01
CA GLU A 183 -8.95 16.44 -14.74
C GLU A 183 -10.31 16.25 -14.06
N THR A 184 -11.10 15.30 -14.58
CA THR A 184 -12.35 14.88 -13.95
C THR A 184 -12.20 13.44 -13.50
N VAL A 185 -12.05 13.25 -12.19
CA VAL A 185 -11.93 11.92 -11.59
C VAL A 185 -13.34 11.35 -11.39
N SER A 186 -13.60 10.21 -12.02
CA SER A 186 -14.91 9.54 -12.00
C SER A 186 -14.87 8.27 -11.15
N LEU A 187 -15.51 8.29 -10.00
CA LEU A 187 -15.50 7.22 -9.00
C LEU A 187 -16.80 6.41 -9.05
N ARG A 188 -16.73 5.09 -8.88
CA ARG A 188 -17.93 4.24 -8.75
C ARG A 188 -18.47 4.34 -7.34
N VAL A 189 -19.74 4.69 -7.20
CA VAL A 189 -20.37 4.93 -5.88
C VAL A 189 -20.31 3.68 -4.99
N ALA A 190 -20.51 2.50 -5.57
CA ALA A 190 -20.46 1.22 -4.86
C ALA A 190 -19.13 0.94 -4.13
N ASP A 191 -18.03 1.55 -4.58
CA ASP A 191 -16.70 1.35 -3.98
C ASP A 191 -16.48 2.15 -2.70
N TYR A 192 -17.41 3.04 -2.33
CA TYR A 192 -17.28 3.93 -1.16
C TYR A 192 -18.54 4.02 -0.31
N ALA A 193 -19.71 3.70 -0.89
CA ALA A 193 -21.00 3.97 -0.27
C ALA A 193 -21.27 3.19 1.02
N ALA A 194 -20.80 1.95 1.16
CA ALA A 194 -20.99 1.17 2.38
C ALA A 194 -20.14 1.71 3.53
N TYR A 195 -18.90 2.11 3.26
CA TYR A 195 -18.07 2.81 4.26
C TYR A 195 -18.73 4.13 4.70
N TYR A 196 -19.20 4.93 3.74
CA TYR A 196 -19.92 6.17 4.05
C TYR A 196 -21.14 5.92 4.94
N ARG A 197 -22.00 4.94 4.61
CA ARG A 197 -23.20 4.62 5.39
C ARG A 197 -22.87 4.16 6.81
N LEU A 198 -21.81 3.35 6.95
CA LEU A 198 -21.31 2.93 8.26
C LEU A 198 -20.89 4.13 9.11
N VAL A 199 -20.07 5.03 8.56
CA VAL A 199 -19.64 6.27 9.26
C VAL A 199 -20.82 7.18 9.58
N ALA A 200 -21.77 7.35 8.65
CA ALA A 200 -22.97 8.12 8.86
C ALA A 200 -23.83 7.54 10.01
N SER A 201 -23.99 6.21 10.05
CA SER A 201 -24.70 5.53 11.13
C SER A 201 -24.03 5.78 12.50
N GLU A 202 -22.71 5.60 12.60
CA GLU A 202 -21.98 5.87 13.84
C GLU A 202 -22.11 7.33 14.31
N PHE A 203 -22.10 8.26 13.34
CA PHE A 203 -22.27 9.67 13.65
C PHE A 203 -23.68 9.98 14.14
N GLU A 204 -24.69 9.45 13.48
CA GLU A 204 -26.09 9.60 13.90
C GLU A 204 -26.34 9.01 15.29
N GLU A 205 -25.74 7.86 15.62
CA GLU A 205 -25.76 7.29 16.97
C GLU A 205 -25.15 8.23 18.02
N LEU A 206 -24.04 8.91 17.68
CA LEU A 206 -23.45 9.94 18.55
C LEU A 206 -24.41 11.13 18.74
N LEU A 207 -25.09 11.57 17.68
CA LEU A 207 -26.04 12.69 17.75
C LEU A 207 -27.29 12.34 18.59
N ASP A 208 -27.75 11.09 18.50
CA ASP A 208 -28.90 10.57 19.23
C ASP A 208 -28.56 10.12 20.66
N SER A 209 -27.28 10.09 21.03
CA SER A 209 -26.82 9.67 22.37
C SER A 209 -27.50 10.47 23.48
N PRO A 210 -28.09 9.81 24.50
CA PRO A 210 -28.80 10.47 25.60
C PRO A 210 -27.87 11.13 26.64
N GLU A 211 -26.55 11.07 26.44
CA GLU A 211 -25.57 11.71 27.32
C GLU A 211 -25.75 13.24 27.39
N ASP A 212 -25.34 13.83 28.50
CA ASP A 212 -25.37 15.29 28.69
C ASP A 212 -24.59 15.98 27.56
N VAL A 213 -25.30 16.80 26.78
CA VAL A 213 -24.71 17.55 25.66
C VAL A 213 -23.65 18.54 26.16
N TYR A 214 -23.80 19.06 27.39
CA TYR A 214 -22.81 19.91 28.04
C TYR A 214 -22.84 19.73 29.57
N PRO A 215 -21.67 19.64 30.25
CA PRO A 215 -20.31 19.69 29.69
C PRO A 215 -20.00 18.46 28.82
N VAL A 216 -19.23 18.67 27.76
CA VAL A 216 -18.81 17.59 26.86
C VAL A 216 -18.00 16.55 27.64
N GLN A 217 -18.44 15.29 27.59
CA GLN A 217 -17.83 14.18 28.35
C GLN A 217 -16.58 13.59 27.67
N SER A 218 -16.49 13.68 26.33
CA SER A 218 -15.32 13.20 25.61
C SER A 218 -14.08 14.03 25.96
N LYS A 219 -12.92 13.38 26.02
CA LYS A 219 -11.64 14.06 26.28
C LYS A 219 -10.93 14.40 24.97
N PRO A 220 -10.26 15.56 24.89
CA PRO A 220 -9.47 15.89 23.72
C PRO A 220 -8.21 15.02 23.65
N GLU A 221 -7.97 14.39 22.51
CA GLU A 221 -6.69 13.78 22.17
C GLU A 221 -6.06 14.52 20.97
N PRO A 222 -4.73 14.71 20.95
CA PRO A 222 -4.04 15.27 19.80
C PRO A 222 -4.19 14.34 18.60
N VAL A 223 -4.68 14.92 17.50
CA VAL A 223 -4.86 14.28 16.18
C VAL A 223 -4.32 15.23 15.10
N GLY A 224 -4.06 14.74 13.89
CA GLY A 224 -3.55 15.58 12.79
C GLY A 224 -4.48 16.75 12.41
N HIS A 225 -5.80 16.58 12.61
CA HIS A 225 -6.78 17.65 12.33
C HIS A 225 -6.65 18.88 13.24
N CYS A 226 -5.91 18.78 14.35
CA CYS A 226 -5.77 19.86 15.31
C CYS A 226 -5.18 21.15 14.70
N ASP A 227 -4.48 21.07 13.58
CA ASP A 227 -3.87 22.24 12.95
C ASP A 227 -4.89 23.10 12.19
N PHE A 228 -6.02 22.53 11.75
CA PHE A 228 -7.12 23.23 11.07
C PHE A 228 -8.35 23.44 11.98
N CYS A 229 -8.44 22.68 13.06
CA CYS A 229 -9.56 22.73 14.00
C CYS A 229 -9.71 24.10 14.69
N SER A 230 -10.92 24.66 14.70
CA SER A 230 -11.24 25.91 15.39
C SER A 230 -11.17 25.80 16.92
N TRP A 231 -11.32 24.60 17.48
CA TRP A 231 -11.31 24.31 18.92
C TRP A 231 -9.93 23.92 19.49
N THR A 232 -8.87 23.95 18.67
CA THR A 232 -7.55 23.42 19.06
C THR A 232 -6.93 24.18 20.24
N LEU A 233 -7.18 25.49 20.35
CA LEU A 233 -6.66 26.32 21.42
C LEU A 233 -7.28 25.96 22.77
N GLU A 234 -8.58 25.69 22.79
CA GLU A 234 -9.33 25.21 23.95
C GLU A 234 -8.84 23.83 24.40
N CYS A 235 -8.65 22.90 23.46
CA CYS A 235 -8.10 21.57 23.74
C CYS A 235 -6.69 21.64 24.33
N ARG A 236 -5.80 22.43 23.72
CA ARG A 236 -4.43 22.64 24.24
C ARG A 236 -4.44 23.29 25.62
N ALA A 237 -5.32 24.26 25.86
CA ALA A 237 -5.47 24.88 27.17
C ALA A 237 -5.95 23.87 28.22
N GLN A 238 -6.83 22.94 27.83
CA GLN A 238 -7.27 21.85 28.70
C GLN A 238 -6.11 20.91 29.08
N TRP A 239 -5.32 20.42 28.10
CA TRP A 239 -4.16 19.57 28.37
C TRP A 239 -3.16 20.21 29.34
N ARG A 240 -2.91 21.52 29.18
CA ARG A 240 -2.05 22.29 30.09
C ARG A 240 -2.59 22.38 31.50
N ARG A 241 -3.89 22.64 31.65
CA ARG A 241 -4.57 22.74 32.95
C ARG A 241 -4.56 21.40 33.68
N GLU A 242 -4.68 20.29 32.95
CA GLU A 242 -4.74 18.94 33.50
C GLU A 242 -3.36 18.26 33.63
N ASP A 243 -2.29 18.89 33.13
CA ASP A 243 -0.94 18.29 33.00
C ASP A 243 -0.96 16.93 32.29
N ASP A 244 -1.75 16.86 31.21
CA ASP A 244 -2.09 15.61 30.52
C ASP A 244 -0.86 14.93 29.87
N LEU A 245 -0.94 13.61 29.70
CA LEU A 245 0.07 12.79 29.03
C LEU A 245 0.26 13.14 27.54
N ALA A 246 -0.71 13.78 26.89
CA ALA A 246 -0.62 14.32 25.53
C ALA A 246 0.55 15.30 25.34
N LEU A 247 1.09 15.88 26.43
CA LEU A 247 2.23 16.78 26.40
C LEU A 247 3.59 16.05 26.38
N VAL A 248 3.63 14.72 26.61
CA VAL A 248 4.88 13.96 26.70
C VAL A 248 5.40 13.59 25.32
N ALA A 249 6.61 14.04 24.98
CA ALA A 249 7.22 13.78 23.68
C ALA A 249 7.40 12.27 23.41
N GLY A 250 6.98 11.83 22.23
CA GLY A 250 7.15 10.43 21.78
C GLY A 250 6.28 9.41 22.53
N LEU A 251 5.32 9.86 23.34
CA LEU A 251 4.35 8.99 24.00
C LEU A 251 3.19 8.67 23.05
N THR A 252 3.08 7.41 22.62
CA THR A 252 2.07 6.99 21.63
C THR A 252 0.67 6.94 22.25
N SER A 253 -0.39 7.00 21.44
CA SER A 253 -1.77 6.82 21.93
C SER A 253 -1.97 5.47 22.63
N ARG A 254 -1.32 4.40 22.14
CA ARG A 254 -1.30 3.08 22.79
C ARG A 254 -0.69 3.15 24.19
N GLN A 255 0.47 3.80 24.34
CA GLN A 255 1.13 3.97 25.64
C GLN A 255 0.31 4.84 26.59
N ARG A 256 -0.31 5.92 26.10
CA ARG A 256 -1.21 6.77 26.90
C ARG A 256 -2.40 5.99 27.44
N ARG A 257 -3.08 5.22 26.59
CA ARG A 257 -4.18 4.34 27.00
C ARG A 257 -3.72 3.31 28.05
N ALA A 258 -2.55 2.70 27.86
CA ALA A 258 -1.99 1.74 28.82
C ALA A 258 -1.65 2.38 30.18
N LEU A 259 -1.12 3.61 30.18
CA LEU A 259 -0.85 4.38 31.40
C LEU A 259 -2.14 4.83 32.11
N HIS A 260 -3.15 5.28 31.35
CA HIS A 260 -4.46 5.62 31.89
C HIS A 260 -5.14 4.42 32.56
N ALA A 261 -4.99 3.21 32.01
CA ALA A 261 -5.55 1.98 32.57
C ALA A 261 -4.98 1.60 33.95
N ILE A 262 -3.82 2.16 34.32
CA ILE A 262 -3.20 2.00 35.64
C ILE A 262 -3.22 3.31 36.46
N ASP A 263 -4.15 4.22 36.14
CA ASP A 263 -4.37 5.51 36.81
C ASP A 263 -3.18 6.51 36.74
N VAL A 264 -2.26 6.33 35.79
CA VAL A 264 -1.23 7.32 35.48
C VAL A 264 -1.78 8.24 34.39
N THR A 265 -2.27 9.43 34.80
CA THR A 265 -2.97 10.36 33.89
C THR A 265 -2.24 11.66 33.62
N THR A 266 -1.15 11.96 34.34
CA THR A 266 -0.44 13.24 34.24
C THR A 266 1.03 13.05 33.93
N ARG A 267 1.64 14.04 33.26
CA ARG A 267 3.09 14.08 32.99
C ARG A 267 3.90 14.04 34.29
N ARG A 268 3.50 14.78 35.34
CA ARG A 268 4.15 14.70 36.66
C ARG A 268 3.96 13.34 37.33
N GLY A 269 2.81 12.71 37.16
CA GLY A 269 2.54 11.34 37.63
C GLY A 269 3.41 10.30 36.93
N LEU A 270 3.63 10.43 35.62
CA LEU A 270 4.54 9.56 34.87
C LEU A 270 6.01 9.82 35.25
N ALA A 271 6.40 11.07 35.46
CA ALA A 271 7.76 11.42 35.87
C ALA A 271 8.15 10.86 37.24
N ASN A 272 7.18 10.76 38.17
CA ASN A 272 7.38 10.25 39.52
C ASN A 272 6.20 9.37 39.97
N PRO A 273 6.12 8.12 39.48
CA PRO A 273 4.97 7.25 39.68
C PRO A 273 4.89 6.78 41.14
N SER A 274 3.67 6.82 41.69
CA SER A 274 3.37 6.29 43.03
C SER A 274 2.04 5.52 42.98
N PRO A 275 2.05 4.18 43.05
CA PRO A 275 3.21 3.27 43.19
C PRO A 275 4.12 3.23 41.95
N PRO A 276 5.32 2.61 42.02
CA PRO A 276 6.17 2.39 40.85
C PRO A 276 5.44 1.68 39.71
N LEU A 277 5.84 1.97 38.47
CA LEU A 277 5.27 1.33 37.30
C LEU A 277 5.53 -0.20 37.30
N PRO A 278 4.61 -1.01 36.75
CA PRO A 278 4.78 -2.47 36.67
C PRO A 278 6.02 -2.86 35.85
N GLU A 279 6.68 -3.96 36.21
CA GLU A 279 7.81 -4.52 35.44
C GLU A 279 7.40 -5.02 34.04
N LYS A 280 6.13 -5.38 33.86
CA LYS A 280 5.56 -5.77 32.57
C LYS A 280 4.25 -5.04 32.35
N MET A 281 4.15 -4.40 31.19
CA MET A 281 2.92 -3.77 30.71
C MET A 281 2.60 -4.38 29.34
N GLU A 282 1.39 -4.90 29.19
CA GLU A 282 0.98 -5.58 27.97
C GLU A 282 1.09 -4.64 26.76
N GLY A 283 1.93 -4.99 25.79
CA GLY A 283 2.18 -4.18 24.60
C GLY A 283 3.15 -3.00 24.78
N VAL A 284 3.85 -2.88 25.92
CA VAL A 284 4.89 -1.87 26.15
C VAL A 284 6.11 -2.53 26.81
N SER A 285 7.27 -2.47 26.16
CA SER A 285 8.51 -3.03 26.73
C SER A 285 8.96 -2.25 27.98
N PRO A 286 9.64 -2.89 28.94
CA PRO A 286 10.22 -2.22 30.11
C PRO A 286 11.12 -1.05 29.73
N GLU A 287 11.89 -1.20 28.65
CA GLU A 287 12.81 -0.19 28.12
C GLU A 287 12.06 1.00 27.53
N ALA A 288 10.99 0.77 26.76
CA ALA A 288 10.14 1.84 26.24
C ALA A 288 9.46 2.61 27.38
N LEU A 289 9.00 1.92 28.42
CA LEU A 289 8.38 2.52 29.60
C LEU A 289 9.38 3.41 30.38
N ALA A 290 10.60 2.90 30.59
CA ALA A 290 11.67 3.68 31.21
C ALA A 290 12.05 4.92 30.39
N ARG A 291 12.05 4.80 29.06
CA ARG A 291 12.33 5.90 28.13
C ARG A 291 11.30 7.02 28.25
N VAL A 292 10.01 6.70 28.23
CA VAL A 292 8.94 7.71 28.33
C VAL A 292 8.82 8.30 29.73
N GLN A 293 9.11 7.52 30.79
CA GLN A 293 9.22 8.04 32.15
C GLN A 293 10.35 9.07 32.27
N ALA A 294 11.53 8.76 31.73
CA ALA A 294 12.66 9.70 31.74
C ALA A 294 12.38 10.96 30.89
N GLN A 295 11.65 10.80 29.77
CA GLN A 295 11.18 11.91 28.96
C GLN A 295 10.24 12.83 29.74
N ALA A 296 9.24 12.27 30.42
CA ALA A 296 8.36 13.05 31.29
C ALA A 296 9.14 13.79 32.40
N ALA A 297 10.13 13.13 33.01
CA ALA A 297 10.95 13.72 34.06
C ALA A 297 11.77 14.93 33.60
N ILE A 298 12.39 14.88 32.42
CA ILE A 298 13.11 16.04 31.90
C ILE A 298 12.16 17.17 31.50
N GLN A 299 11.00 16.86 30.92
CA GLN A 299 10.01 17.87 30.56
C GLN A 299 9.51 18.61 31.81
N VAL A 300 9.25 17.90 32.92
CA VAL A 300 8.85 18.53 34.19
C VAL A 300 9.94 19.44 34.76
N ARG A 301 11.22 19.04 34.67
CA ARG A 301 12.35 19.89 35.09
C ARG A 301 12.53 21.12 34.19
N GLY A 302 12.15 21.01 32.92
CA GLY A 302 12.29 22.06 31.91
C GLY A 302 11.09 22.99 31.77
N ASP A 303 10.09 22.95 32.66
CA ASP A 303 8.88 23.81 32.56
C ASP A 303 9.21 25.31 32.44
N SER A 304 10.33 25.77 33.02
CA SER A 304 10.75 27.18 32.97
C SER A 304 11.69 27.54 31.82
N ARG A 305 12.36 26.56 31.20
CA ARG A 305 13.30 26.74 30.09
C ARG A 305 13.61 25.41 29.43
N VAL A 306 13.87 25.41 28.13
CA VAL A 306 14.30 24.21 27.42
C VAL A 306 15.66 23.75 27.96
N ILE A 307 15.75 22.50 28.38
CA ILE A 307 16.97 21.84 28.87
C ILE A 307 17.16 20.50 28.16
N SER A 308 18.40 20.02 28.13
CA SER A 308 18.74 18.70 27.61
C SER A 308 19.70 17.95 28.52
N GLU A 309 19.76 16.63 28.35
CA GLU A 309 20.75 15.74 28.95
C GLU A 309 21.24 14.73 27.91
N ARG A 310 22.48 14.25 28.07
CA ARG A 310 23.06 13.22 27.19
C ARG A 310 22.56 11.83 27.59
N ILE A 311 22.19 11.04 26.59
CA ILE A 311 21.84 9.63 26.76
C ILE A 311 23.17 8.83 26.80
N PRO A 312 23.36 7.92 27.77
CA PRO A 312 24.56 7.09 27.83
C PRO A 312 24.75 6.24 26.56
N PRO A 313 26.00 6.00 26.12
CA PRO A 313 26.27 5.13 24.98
C PRO A 313 25.70 3.72 25.15
N GLU A 314 25.16 3.18 24.07
CA GLU A 314 24.68 1.80 24.01
C GLU A 314 25.85 0.80 24.19
N ARG A 315 25.58 -0.29 24.90
CA ARG A 315 26.55 -1.36 25.14
C ARG A 315 25.94 -2.71 24.80
N ASP A 316 26.73 -3.57 24.17
CA ASP A 316 26.34 -4.94 23.87
C ASP A 316 26.36 -5.82 25.13
N ARG A 317 26.03 -7.11 24.95
CA ARG A 317 25.99 -8.10 26.04
C ARG A 317 27.35 -8.33 26.71
N GLU A 318 28.44 -8.03 26.00
CA GLU A 318 29.82 -8.12 26.51
C GLU A 318 30.26 -6.81 27.21
N LYS A 319 29.34 -5.83 27.30
CA LYS A 319 29.56 -4.47 27.82
C LYS A 319 30.51 -3.64 26.95
N ALA A 320 30.85 -4.12 25.75
CA ALA A 320 31.54 -3.34 24.76
C ALA A 320 30.57 -2.31 24.18
N LEU A 321 31.10 -1.22 23.65
CA LEU A 321 30.28 -0.14 23.12
C LEU A 321 29.82 -0.50 21.72
N VAL A 322 28.56 -0.23 21.42
CA VAL A 322 28.00 -0.47 20.09
C VAL A 322 28.45 0.69 19.19
N PRO A 323 29.17 0.44 18.09
CA PRO A 323 29.61 1.50 17.17
C PRO A 323 28.41 2.16 16.48
N ASP A 324 28.61 3.38 15.97
CA ASP A 324 27.67 4.12 15.12
C ASP A 324 26.27 4.37 15.75
N ARG A 325 26.23 4.66 17.06
CA ARG A 325 24.99 4.92 17.83
C ARG A 325 24.99 6.24 18.59
N GLY A 326 23.84 6.93 18.61
CA GLY A 326 23.72 8.22 19.30
C GLY A 326 24.79 9.22 18.84
N LEU A 327 25.47 9.88 19.77
CA LEU A 327 26.56 10.82 19.47
C LEU A 327 27.78 10.19 18.77
N TRP A 328 27.84 8.86 18.67
CA TRP A 328 28.93 8.15 17.99
C TRP A 328 28.69 7.97 16.51
N ALA A 329 27.44 8.10 16.07
CA ALA A 329 27.10 8.08 14.65
C ALA A 329 27.53 9.38 13.94
N LEU A 330 28.13 10.34 14.66
CA LEU A 330 28.66 11.58 14.09
C LEU A 330 30.06 11.35 13.49
N PRO A 331 30.21 11.47 12.16
CA PRO A 331 31.51 11.38 11.50
C PRO A 331 32.39 12.60 11.81
N GLU A 332 33.65 12.55 11.39
CA GLU A 332 34.55 13.70 11.55
C GLU A 332 34.10 14.83 10.60
N PRO A 333 33.90 16.07 11.10
CA PRO A 333 33.54 17.18 10.23
C PRO A 333 34.56 17.42 9.12
N SER A 334 34.08 17.69 7.91
CA SER A 334 34.88 17.98 6.73
C SER A 334 34.53 19.35 6.16
N PRO A 335 35.50 20.10 5.58
CA PRO A 335 35.20 21.35 4.87
C PRO A 335 34.23 21.19 3.69
N GLY A 336 34.09 19.97 3.14
CA GLY A 336 33.14 19.69 2.05
C GLY A 336 31.76 19.27 2.53
N ASP A 337 31.46 19.31 3.83
CA ASP A 337 30.17 18.88 4.37
C ASP A 337 29.02 19.76 3.84
N LEU A 338 27.90 19.12 3.49
CA LEU A 338 26.67 19.77 3.04
C LEU A 338 25.55 19.54 4.05
N PHE A 339 24.62 20.49 4.17
CA PHE A 339 23.41 20.34 4.98
C PHE A 339 22.20 20.50 4.08
N LEU A 340 21.43 19.42 3.97
CA LEU A 340 20.36 19.22 3.01
C LEU A 340 19.00 19.29 3.72
N ASP A 341 18.06 20.00 3.11
CA ASP A 341 16.66 20.00 3.48
C ASP A 341 15.80 20.03 2.20
N LEU A 342 14.70 19.26 2.19
CA LEU A 342 13.80 19.15 1.05
C LEU A 342 12.43 19.68 1.45
N GLU A 343 11.86 20.53 0.60
CA GLU A 343 10.47 20.94 0.70
C GLU A 343 9.65 20.17 -0.33
N GLY A 344 8.63 19.47 0.15
CA GLY A 344 7.74 18.70 -0.69
C GLY A 344 6.29 18.83 -0.29
N ASP A 345 5.42 18.68 -1.28
CA ASP A 345 3.98 18.59 -1.12
C ASP A 345 3.54 17.15 -1.43
N PRO A 346 3.16 16.36 -0.41
CA PRO A 346 2.70 14.98 -0.62
C PRO A 346 1.35 14.89 -1.34
N PHE A 347 0.63 16.01 -1.50
CA PHE A 347 -0.68 16.05 -2.16
C PHE A 347 -0.61 16.55 -3.61
N TYR A 348 0.59 16.84 -4.11
CA TYR A 348 0.81 17.27 -5.48
C TYR A 348 0.88 16.08 -6.45
N GLY A 349 0.00 16.02 -7.45
CA GLY A 349 0.02 14.98 -8.50
C GLY A 349 -1.36 14.39 -8.82
N SER A 350 -1.43 13.17 -9.35
CA SER A 350 -2.62 12.31 -9.54
C SER A 350 -2.47 11.00 -8.75
N ASP A 351 -3.43 10.06 -8.76
CA ASP A 351 -3.32 8.74 -8.09
C ASP A 351 -2.06 7.92 -8.49
N GLU A 352 -1.36 8.33 -9.54
CA GLU A 352 -0.13 7.70 -10.07
C GLU A 352 1.16 8.41 -9.66
N VAL A 353 1.08 9.63 -9.08
CA VAL A 353 2.23 10.45 -8.66
C VAL A 353 2.12 10.75 -7.16
N ASP A 354 2.97 10.08 -6.37
CA ASP A 354 3.09 10.28 -4.91
C ASP A 354 3.84 11.58 -4.58
N GLY A 355 3.18 12.73 -4.70
CA GLY A 355 3.72 14.04 -4.29
C GLY A 355 4.85 14.58 -5.17
N ILE A 356 5.25 15.84 -4.90
CA ILE A 356 6.42 16.49 -5.49
C ILE A 356 7.31 17.10 -4.41
N ASP A 357 8.61 16.93 -4.53
CA ASP A 357 9.64 17.72 -3.87
C ASP A 357 9.89 18.96 -4.74
N TYR A 358 9.39 20.13 -4.32
CA TYR A 358 9.43 21.34 -5.15
C TYR A 358 10.69 22.20 -4.96
N LEU A 359 11.41 22.01 -3.85
CA LEU A 359 12.67 22.70 -3.58
C LEU A 359 13.67 21.77 -2.86
N PHE A 360 14.86 21.64 -3.43
CA PHE A 360 16.01 20.97 -2.84
C PHE A 360 17.00 22.02 -2.36
N GLY A 361 17.09 22.18 -1.03
CA GLY A 361 18.00 23.12 -0.39
C GLY A 361 19.28 22.45 0.10
N ALA A 362 20.43 22.99 -0.27
CA ALA A 362 21.71 22.54 0.25
C ALA A 362 22.61 23.72 0.62
N ILE A 363 23.12 23.77 1.85
CA ILE A 363 24.09 24.78 2.26
C ILE A 363 25.50 24.17 2.36
N GLU A 364 26.50 24.91 1.89
CA GLU A 364 27.91 24.55 1.89
C GLU A 364 28.70 25.55 2.77
N PRO A 365 28.88 25.27 4.08
CA PRO A 365 29.60 26.18 4.98
C PRO A 365 31.08 26.38 4.64
N GLY A 366 31.71 25.41 3.97
CA GLY A 366 33.11 25.48 3.56
C GLY A 366 33.38 26.42 2.38
N LEU A 367 32.33 26.83 1.65
CA LEU A 367 32.43 27.70 0.48
C LEU A 367 31.67 29.01 0.74
N PRO A 368 32.35 30.06 1.20
CA PRO A 368 31.71 31.35 1.41
C PRO A 368 31.41 32.04 0.07
N ASP A 369 30.27 32.72 0.01
CA ASP A 369 29.84 33.55 -1.10
C ASP A 369 30.60 34.89 -1.17
N ALA A 370 30.20 35.78 -2.09
CA ALA A 370 30.82 37.09 -2.23
C ALA A 370 30.65 38.02 -1.00
N ALA A 371 29.67 37.75 -0.14
CA ALA A 371 29.42 38.46 1.11
C ALA A 371 30.15 37.84 2.31
N GLY A 372 30.75 36.65 2.13
CA GLY A 372 31.42 35.90 3.19
C GLY A 372 30.48 34.97 3.99
N GLU A 373 29.25 34.80 3.53
CA GLU A 373 28.25 33.90 4.12
C GLU A 373 28.34 32.51 3.46
N PRO A 374 27.91 31.42 4.12
CA PRO A 374 27.82 30.10 3.50
C PRO A 374 27.04 30.12 2.19
N THR A 375 27.55 29.44 1.15
CA THR A 375 26.84 29.31 -0.12
C THR A 375 25.61 28.43 0.06
N PHE A 376 24.45 28.92 -0.39
CA PHE A 376 23.19 28.17 -0.40
C PHE A 376 22.77 27.86 -1.84
N HIS A 377 22.53 26.58 -2.11
CA HIS A 377 22.04 26.04 -3.36
C HIS A 377 20.54 25.76 -3.23
N ALA A 378 19.75 26.26 -4.17
CA ALA A 378 18.32 26.03 -4.26
C ALA A 378 18.02 25.48 -5.65
N PHE A 379 17.66 24.20 -5.71
CA PHE A 379 17.23 23.55 -6.95
C PHE A 379 15.71 23.47 -6.95
N TRP A 380 15.08 24.17 -7.89
CA TRP A 380 13.63 24.29 -7.97
C TRP A 380 13.07 23.31 -8.98
N SER A 381 11.97 22.69 -8.63
CA SER A 381 11.17 21.87 -9.55
C SER A 381 10.21 22.74 -10.37
N ILE A 382 10.69 23.90 -10.84
CA ILE A 382 9.92 24.90 -11.58
C ILE A 382 10.51 25.10 -12.97
N GLU A 383 9.68 24.95 -14.01
CA GLU A 383 10.02 25.22 -15.41
C GLU A 383 8.94 26.12 -16.02
N ASP A 384 9.35 27.17 -16.73
CA ASP A 384 8.46 28.14 -17.39
C ASP A 384 7.34 28.74 -16.49
N GLY A 385 7.55 28.74 -15.17
CA GLY A 385 6.60 29.29 -14.19
C GLY A 385 5.56 28.30 -13.67
N ASP A 386 5.70 27.02 -14.00
CA ASP A 386 4.90 25.90 -13.50
C ASP A 386 5.80 24.86 -12.83
N VAL A 387 5.22 24.07 -11.92
CA VAL A 387 5.92 22.95 -11.28
C VAL A 387 5.71 21.69 -12.10
N THR A 388 6.78 21.01 -12.47
CA THR A 388 6.72 19.83 -13.35
C THR A 388 7.55 18.70 -12.76
N THR A 389 7.13 17.46 -13.03
CA THR A 389 7.92 16.26 -12.66
C THR A 389 9.25 16.21 -13.43
N ALA A 390 9.30 16.81 -14.62
CA ALA A 390 10.52 17.07 -15.38
C ALA A 390 11.51 17.95 -14.61
N ALA A 391 11.03 19.08 -14.08
CA ALA A 391 11.85 19.99 -13.29
C ALA A 391 12.24 19.37 -11.94
N GLU A 392 11.39 18.56 -11.31
CA GLU A 392 11.76 17.79 -10.11
C GLU A 392 12.88 16.79 -10.40
N ARG A 393 12.78 16.08 -11.52
CA ARG A 393 13.86 15.20 -11.97
C ARG A 393 15.16 15.97 -12.15
N GLN A 394 15.15 17.11 -12.83
CA GLN A 394 16.35 17.93 -13.03
C GLN A 394 16.91 18.45 -11.71
N ALA A 395 16.05 18.96 -10.81
CA ALA A 395 16.46 19.43 -9.49
C ALA A 395 17.10 18.31 -8.65
N PHE A 396 16.56 17.10 -8.72
CA PHE A 396 17.14 15.90 -8.12
C PHE A 396 18.51 15.56 -8.73
N GLU A 397 18.61 15.52 -10.07
CA GLU A 397 19.86 15.23 -10.78
C GLU A 397 20.95 16.25 -10.42
N ASP A 398 20.64 17.55 -10.44
CA ASP A 398 21.55 18.64 -10.09
C ASP A 398 22.01 18.56 -8.62
N CYS A 399 21.09 18.22 -7.71
CA CYS A 399 21.40 18.04 -6.30
C CYS A 399 22.37 16.87 -6.07
N ILE A 400 22.13 15.72 -6.73
CA ILE A 400 23.03 14.57 -6.65
C ILE A 400 24.39 14.87 -7.29
N ASP A 401 24.40 15.56 -8.43
CA ASP A 401 25.63 15.92 -9.13
C ASP A 401 26.50 16.87 -8.27
N LEU A 402 25.88 17.83 -7.58
CA LEU A 402 26.58 18.66 -6.58
C LEU A 402 27.22 17.80 -5.48
N ILE A 403 26.47 16.85 -4.91
CA ILE A 403 26.97 15.98 -3.84
C ILE A 403 28.15 15.13 -4.35
N MET A 404 28.03 14.54 -5.55
CA MET A 404 29.07 13.71 -6.16
C MET A 404 30.34 14.51 -6.47
N ASP A 405 30.22 15.72 -7.00
CA ASP A 405 31.34 16.63 -7.25
C ASP A 405 32.10 16.98 -5.96
N ARG A 406 31.35 17.27 -4.89
CA ARG A 406 31.93 17.55 -3.58
C ARG A 406 32.57 16.34 -2.95
N TRP A 407 31.95 15.17 -3.06
CA TRP A 407 32.52 13.93 -2.53
C TRP A 407 33.80 13.52 -3.24
N THR A 408 33.87 13.73 -4.55
CA THR A 408 35.10 13.52 -5.35
C THR A 408 36.24 14.42 -4.87
N THR A 409 35.94 15.67 -4.52
CA THR A 409 36.94 16.65 -4.05
C THR A 409 37.30 16.45 -2.57
N HIS A 410 36.34 16.01 -1.76
CA HIS A 410 36.45 15.81 -0.32
C HIS A 410 35.95 14.42 0.07
N PRO A 411 36.74 13.34 -0.08
CA PRO A 411 36.26 11.96 0.15
C PRO A 411 35.73 11.67 1.56
N GLY A 412 36.09 12.50 2.55
CA GLY A 412 35.58 12.42 3.93
C GLY A 412 34.38 13.33 4.22
N MET A 413 33.78 13.99 3.22
CA MET A 413 32.58 14.81 3.42
C MET A 413 31.35 13.95 3.68
N HIS A 414 30.38 14.56 4.36
CA HIS A 414 29.07 13.98 4.62
C HIS A 414 27.97 14.98 4.26
N VAL A 415 26.79 14.44 3.92
CA VAL A 415 25.56 15.21 3.71
C VAL A 415 24.68 15.00 4.94
N TYR A 416 24.55 16.03 5.76
CA TYR A 416 23.72 15.99 6.95
C TYR A 416 22.30 16.43 6.62
N HIS A 417 21.33 15.73 7.18
CA HIS A 417 19.92 16.06 7.01
C HIS A 417 19.19 15.79 8.34
N TYR A 418 18.05 16.42 8.57
CA TYR A 418 17.39 16.29 9.87
C TYR A 418 16.59 15.00 9.95
N ALA A 419 15.84 14.55 8.95
CA ALA A 419 14.86 13.48 9.09
C ALA A 419 15.10 12.31 8.11
N PRO A 420 14.54 11.11 8.34
CA PRO A 420 14.66 10.02 7.37
C PRO A 420 13.98 10.32 6.01
N TYR A 421 13.15 11.37 5.94
CA TYR A 421 12.46 11.77 4.73
C TYR A 421 13.43 12.04 3.58
N GLU A 422 14.51 12.81 3.79
CA GLU A 422 15.42 13.21 2.73
C GLU A 422 16.08 12.01 2.01
N THR A 423 16.63 11.05 2.76
CA THR A 423 17.22 9.84 2.13
C THR A 423 16.16 8.92 1.53
N GLY A 424 14.95 8.91 2.09
CA GLY A 424 13.79 8.25 1.51
C GLY A 424 13.39 8.86 0.16
N ALA A 425 13.36 10.19 0.08
CA ALA A 425 13.09 10.95 -1.13
C ALA A 425 14.17 10.68 -2.19
N MET A 426 15.46 10.69 -1.83
CA MET A 426 16.54 10.37 -2.79
C MET A 426 16.40 8.97 -3.39
N LYS A 427 16.08 7.95 -2.57
CA LYS A 427 15.83 6.58 -3.06
C LYS A 427 14.57 6.50 -3.94
N ARG A 428 13.51 7.19 -3.54
CA ARG A 428 12.23 7.24 -4.25
C ARG A 428 12.40 7.90 -5.61
N LEU A 429 13.02 9.08 -5.67
CA LEU A 429 13.23 9.86 -6.89
C LEU A 429 14.17 9.13 -7.85
N ALA A 430 15.24 8.51 -7.35
CA ALA A 430 16.13 7.67 -8.18
C ALA A 430 15.37 6.51 -8.85
N GLY A 431 14.50 5.82 -8.11
CA GLY A 431 13.69 4.72 -8.63
C GLY A 431 12.53 5.17 -9.53
N ARG A 432 11.85 6.27 -9.17
CA ARG A 432 10.74 6.86 -9.92
C ARG A 432 11.19 7.36 -11.29
N TYR A 433 12.29 8.10 -11.33
CA TYR A 433 12.82 8.70 -12.55
C TYR A 433 13.87 7.85 -13.26
N ALA A 434 14.19 6.68 -12.70
CA ALA A 434 15.20 5.76 -13.23
C ALA A 434 16.54 6.47 -13.57
N THR A 435 16.91 7.46 -12.76
CA THR A 435 18.10 8.31 -12.96
C THR A 435 18.94 8.35 -11.69
N ARG A 436 20.25 8.60 -11.84
CA ARG A 436 21.25 8.64 -10.76
C ARG A 436 21.21 7.47 -9.76
N GLU A 437 20.65 6.31 -10.16
CA GLU A 437 20.48 5.17 -9.26
C GLU A 437 21.82 4.58 -8.78
N THR A 438 22.87 4.64 -9.60
CA THR A 438 24.19 4.14 -9.24
C THR A 438 24.86 5.09 -8.24
N GLU A 439 24.77 6.40 -8.49
CA GLU A 439 25.32 7.47 -7.67
C GLU A 439 24.66 7.47 -6.28
N VAL A 440 23.33 7.38 -6.21
CA VAL A 440 22.61 7.25 -4.93
C VAL A 440 23.02 5.97 -4.19
N ASP A 441 23.16 4.83 -4.87
CA ASP A 441 23.63 3.59 -4.25
C ASP A 441 25.08 3.73 -3.70
N GLN A 442 25.97 4.41 -4.43
CA GLN A 442 27.34 4.69 -3.98
C GLN A 442 27.35 5.57 -2.73
N LEU A 443 26.57 6.65 -2.71
CA LEU A 443 26.46 7.56 -1.56
C LEU A 443 25.90 6.85 -0.32
N LEU A 444 24.89 5.99 -0.50
CA LEU A 444 24.31 5.19 0.58
C LEU A 444 25.29 4.13 1.12
N ARG A 445 26.01 3.43 0.24
CA ARG A 445 27.04 2.44 0.64
C ARG A 445 28.25 3.09 1.31
N GLY A 446 28.64 4.27 0.83
CA GLY A 446 29.69 5.09 1.42
C GLY A 446 29.29 5.75 2.74
N GLN A 447 28.03 5.60 3.18
CA GLN A 447 27.47 6.24 4.38
C GLN A 447 27.65 7.77 4.38
N VAL A 448 27.54 8.38 3.19
CA VAL A 448 27.73 9.83 3.03
C VAL A 448 26.59 10.60 3.69
N PHE A 449 25.35 10.07 3.67
CA PHE A 449 24.20 10.69 4.32
C PHE A 449 24.18 10.43 5.83
N VAL A 450 23.96 11.47 6.62
CA VAL A 450 23.91 11.42 8.09
C VAL A 450 22.59 11.99 8.62
N ASP A 451 21.76 11.11 9.18
CA ASP A 451 20.49 11.45 9.84
C ASP A 451 20.74 12.02 11.25
N LEU A 452 20.59 13.34 11.39
CA LEU A 452 20.78 14.01 12.68
C LEU A 452 19.60 13.80 13.65
N TYR A 453 18.37 13.54 13.19
CA TYR A 453 17.26 13.19 14.08
C TYR A 453 17.54 11.87 14.79
N ARG A 454 18.09 10.87 14.11
CA ARG A 454 18.57 9.62 14.72
C ARG A 454 19.62 9.90 15.78
N VAL A 455 20.65 10.70 15.45
CA VAL A 455 21.72 11.08 16.39
C VAL A 455 21.13 11.74 17.64
N VAL A 456 20.20 12.69 17.46
CA VAL A 456 19.52 13.38 18.56
C VAL A 456 18.68 12.40 19.39
N ARG A 457 17.84 11.59 18.76
CA ARG A 457 16.92 10.65 19.45
C ARG A 457 17.67 9.61 20.27
N GLN A 458 18.82 9.14 19.79
CA GLN A 458 19.65 8.14 20.46
C GLN A 458 20.66 8.76 21.43
N GLY A 459 21.06 10.02 21.23
CA GLY A 459 22.14 10.68 21.99
C GLY A 459 21.68 11.75 22.99
N ILE A 460 20.50 12.34 22.81
CA ILE A 460 20.03 13.52 23.55
C ILE A 460 18.58 13.34 23.99
N ARG A 461 18.33 13.64 25.27
CA ARG A 461 16.99 13.80 25.81
C ARG A 461 16.72 15.27 26.10
N ALA A 462 15.62 15.85 25.59
CA ALA A 462 15.32 17.28 25.71
C ALA A 462 13.93 17.53 26.32
N SER A 463 13.75 18.64 27.04
CA SER A 463 12.48 19.04 27.67
C SER A 463 11.51 19.69 26.67
N VAL A 464 11.31 19.05 25.52
CA VAL A 464 10.44 19.49 24.44
C VAL A 464 9.25 18.53 24.28
N GLU A 465 8.19 18.98 23.63
CA GLU A 465 6.95 18.22 23.42
C GLU A 465 6.94 17.47 22.08
N SER A 466 7.78 17.92 21.15
CA SER A 466 8.13 17.21 19.94
C SER A 466 9.61 17.45 19.65
N TYR A 467 10.24 16.47 19.01
CA TYR A 467 11.61 16.55 18.52
C TYR A 467 11.63 17.09 17.09
N SER A 468 10.88 18.17 16.80
CA SER A 468 11.12 18.91 15.57
C SER A 468 12.31 19.85 15.78
N ILE A 469 13.05 20.15 14.70
CA ILE A 469 14.24 21.00 14.78
C ILE A 469 13.91 22.35 15.44
N LYS A 470 12.76 22.95 15.08
CA LYS A 470 12.17 24.18 15.65
C LYS A 470 12.08 24.16 17.19
N ARG A 471 11.75 23.01 17.78
CA ARG A 471 11.65 22.89 19.25
C ARG A 471 13.02 22.74 19.92
N LEU A 472 14.03 22.31 19.18
CA LEU A 472 15.40 22.13 19.65
C LEU A 472 16.27 23.39 19.49
N GLU A 473 15.94 24.29 18.56
CA GLU A 473 16.65 25.57 18.32
C GLU A 473 17.06 26.34 19.60
N PRO A 474 16.22 26.41 20.67
CA PRO A 474 16.63 27.06 21.91
C PRO A 474 17.85 26.44 22.60
N LEU A 475 18.18 25.16 22.33
CA LEU A 475 19.33 24.47 22.93
C LEU A 475 20.67 24.92 22.33
N TYR A 476 20.68 25.31 21.06
CA TYR A 476 21.86 25.78 20.33
C TYR A 476 21.78 27.25 19.93
N GLY A 477 20.77 27.97 20.43
CA GLY A 477 20.68 29.43 20.35
C GLY A 477 20.40 29.98 18.95
N PHE A 478 19.83 29.17 18.05
CA PHE A 478 19.47 29.61 16.70
C PHE A 478 18.30 30.59 16.74
N LYS A 479 18.33 31.57 15.83
CA LYS A 479 17.27 32.54 15.60
C LYS A 479 17.04 32.63 14.11
N ARG A 480 15.82 32.27 13.68
CA ARG A 480 15.39 32.37 12.29
C ARG A 480 15.36 33.81 11.80
N GLU A 481 15.65 34.00 10.52
CA GLU A 481 15.54 35.29 9.85
C GLU A 481 14.06 35.68 9.63
N ILE A 482 13.17 34.69 9.50
CA ILE A 482 11.72 34.85 9.36
C ILE A 482 11.01 34.47 10.69
N ASP A 483 10.06 35.30 11.15
CA ASP A 483 9.27 35.01 12.36
C ASP A 483 8.27 33.89 12.08
N LEU A 484 8.26 32.88 12.96
CA LEU A 484 7.39 31.68 12.92
C LEU A 484 5.88 31.98 12.89
N ARG A 485 5.46 33.22 13.18
CA ARG A 485 4.05 33.63 13.11
C ARG A 485 3.64 34.18 11.75
N ASP A 486 4.59 34.60 10.94
CA ASP A 486 4.37 35.30 9.67
C ASP A 486 4.54 34.40 8.45
N ALA A 487 5.17 33.22 8.61
CA ALA A 487 5.22 32.17 7.60
C ALA A 487 4.20 31.06 7.93
N GLY A 488 3.38 30.72 6.95
CA GLY A 488 2.60 29.48 7.01
C GLY A 488 3.52 28.27 7.00
N GLU A 489 2.97 27.06 7.01
CA GLU A 489 3.76 25.90 6.56
C GLU A 489 4.18 26.19 5.10
N SER A 490 5.43 25.90 4.72
CA SER A 490 6.00 26.17 3.38
C SER A 490 5.10 25.69 2.24
N ILE A 491 4.36 24.60 2.47
CA ILE A 491 3.32 24.05 1.60
C ILE A 491 2.21 25.08 1.29
N VAL A 492 1.75 25.84 2.28
CA VAL A 492 0.70 26.87 2.10
C VAL A 492 1.19 28.01 1.20
N GLU A 493 2.45 28.42 1.38
CA GLU A 493 3.07 29.48 0.57
C GLU A 493 3.33 29.01 -0.86
N PHE A 494 3.69 27.75 -1.03
CA PHE A 494 3.82 27.10 -2.32
C PHE A 494 2.48 26.99 -3.06
N GLU A 495 1.40 26.58 -2.38
CA GLU A 495 0.03 26.60 -2.91
C GLU A 495 -0.42 28.01 -3.33
N HIS A 496 0.01 29.04 -2.60
CA HIS A 496 -0.21 30.43 -3.03
C HIS A 496 0.54 30.78 -4.31
N TRP A 497 1.75 30.26 -4.50
CA TRP A 497 2.55 30.50 -5.68
C TRP A 497 2.04 29.77 -6.93
N LEU A 498 1.48 28.56 -6.76
CA LEU A 498 0.86 27.78 -7.83
C LEU A 498 -0.38 28.46 -8.41
N GLU A 499 -1.18 29.11 -7.57
CA GLU A 499 -2.39 29.85 -7.98
C GLU A 499 -2.36 31.29 -7.45
N PRO A 500 -1.57 32.20 -8.04
CA PRO A 500 -1.42 33.57 -7.53
C PRO A 500 -2.70 34.41 -7.70
N GLU A 501 -2.96 35.35 -6.78
CA GLU A 501 -4.02 36.36 -7.01
C GLU A 501 -3.57 37.33 -8.13
N PRO A 502 -4.48 38.07 -8.81
CA PRO A 502 -4.15 38.92 -9.96
C PRO A 502 -3.07 39.99 -9.72
N ASP A 503 -2.78 40.32 -8.45
CA ASP A 503 -1.77 41.29 -8.02
C ASP A 503 -0.66 40.67 -7.13
N THR A 504 -0.59 39.34 -7.02
CA THR A 504 0.44 38.65 -6.21
C THR A 504 1.80 38.69 -6.91
N ASP A 505 2.82 39.15 -6.18
CA ASP A 505 4.21 39.00 -6.59
C ASP A 505 4.66 37.55 -6.34
N ARG A 506 4.64 36.74 -7.39
CA ARG A 506 5.04 35.32 -7.34
C ARG A 506 6.50 35.16 -6.93
N ASP A 507 7.38 36.05 -7.39
CA ASP A 507 8.82 35.94 -7.11
C ASP A 507 9.08 36.15 -5.61
N ALA A 508 8.35 37.09 -4.99
CA ALA A 508 8.43 37.32 -3.55
C ALA A 508 8.00 36.08 -2.71
N LEU A 509 7.04 35.28 -3.18
CA LEU A 509 6.64 34.04 -2.51
C LEU A 509 7.73 32.97 -2.61
N LEU A 510 8.35 32.80 -3.78
CA LEU A 510 9.48 31.88 -3.94
C LEU A 510 10.67 32.30 -3.08
N ASP A 511 10.95 33.61 -2.98
CA ASP A 511 12.00 34.12 -2.09
C ASP A 511 11.72 33.82 -0.62
N GLN A 512 10.45 33.87 -0.18
CA GLN A 512 10.04 33.51 1.17
C GLN A 512 10.24 32.01 1.45
N ILE A 513 9.77 31.14 0.53
CA ILE A 513 9.97 29.68 0.62
C ILE A 513 11.45 29.35 0.65
N LYS A 514 12.25 29.98 -0.24
CA LYS A 514 13.70 29.82 -0.31
C LYS A 514 14.39 30.17 1.00
N ALA A 515 14.01 31.31 1.61
CA ALA A 515 14.58 31.77 2.86
C ALA A 515 14.19 30.85 4.04
N TYR A 516 12.95 30.34 4.04
CA TYR A 516 12.48 29.37 5.03
C TYR A 516 13.30 28.06 4.96
N ASN A 517 13.45 27.48 3.78
CA ASN A 517 14.23 26.26 3.57
C ASN A 517 15.73 26.47 3.87
N ARG A 518 16.28 27.65 3.52
CA ARG A 518 17.64 28.03 3.93
C ARG A 518 17.80 28.04 5.45
N ASP A 519 16.83 28.60 6.19
CA ASP A 519 16.86 28.59 7.66
C ASP A 519 16.87 27.16 8.23
N ASP A 520 16.16 26.21 7.60
CA ASP A 520 16.17 24.79 7.99
C ASP A 520 17.54 24.12 7.71
N CYS A 521 18.17 24.38 6.57
CA CYS A 521 19.56 23.94 6.30
C CYS A 521 20.56 24.52 7.31
N VAL A 522 20.49 25.82 7.60
CA VAL A 522 21.39 26.50 8.57
C VAL A 522 21.16 25.97 9.98
N SER A 523 19.90 25.78 10.37
CA SER A 523 19.55 25.20 11.67
C SER A 523 20.10 23.79 11.83
N THR A 524 20.06 22.98 10.75
CA THR A 524 20.63 21.63 10.71
C THR A 524 22.15 21.66 10.87
N TRP A 525 22.83 22.63 10.24
CA TRP A 525 24.26 22.85 10.45
C TRP A 525 24.59 23.24 11.89
N HIS A 526 23.90 24.21 12.46
CA HIS A 526 24.12 24.64 13.84
C HIS A 526 23.81 23.53 14.85
N LEU A 527 22.82 22.69 14.57
CA LEU A 527 22.54 21.49 15.35
C LEU A 527 23.74 20.53 15.31
N ARG A 528 24.34 20.28 14.13
CA ARG A 528 25.53 19.43 14.01
C ARG A 528 26.70 19.97 14.83
N GLU A 529 26.97 21.27 14.77
CA GLU A 529 28.01 21.92 15.60
C GLU A 529 27.74 21.71 17.10
N TRP A 530 26.50 21.93 17.53
CA TRP A 530 26.13 21.73 18.93
C TRP A 530 26.26 20.27 19.38
N LEU A 531 25.91 19.32 18.51
CA LEU A 531 26.08 17.89 18.80
C LEU A 531 27.57 17.50 18.91
N GLU A 532 28.45 18.12 18.12
CA GLU A 532 29.90 17.97 18.27
C GLU A 532 30.40 18.48 19.63
N GLU A 533 29.85 19.60 20.13
CA GLU A 533 30.15 20.06 21.49
C GLU A 533 29.69 19.05 22.56
N GLN A 534 28.49 18.47 22.40
CA GLN A 534 27.98 17.44 23.32
C GLN A 534 28.84 16.18 23.29
N ARG A 535 29.29 15.79 22.10
CA ARG A 535 30.20 14.66 21.90
C ARG A 535 31.54 14.94 22.57
N ALA A 536 32.16 16.10 22.36
CA ALA A 536 33.43 16.48 22.96
C ALA A 536 33.37 16.49 24.50
N ALA A 537 32.26 17.00 25.07
CA ALA A 537 32.03 16.94 26.52
C ALA A 537 31.97 15.48 27.02
N LEU A 538 31.27 14.60 26.30
CA LEU A 538 31.16 13.18 26.66
C LEU A 538 32.52 12.45 26.53
N VAL A 539 33.32 12.77 25.50
CA VAL A 539 34.71 12.29 25.35
C VAL A 539 35.54 12.67 26.57
N SER A 540 35.40 13.91 27.06
CA SER A 540 36.12 14.37 28.25
C SER A 540 35.68 13.65 29.53
N GLU A 541 34.43 13.19 29.61
CA GLU A 541 33.89 12.47 30.77
C GLU A 541 34.28 10.98 30.78
N LEU A 542 34.30 10.33 29.61
CA LEU A 542 34.49 8.88 29.48
C LEU A 542 35.90 8.45 29.01
N GLY A 543 36.68 9.37 28.43
CA GLY A 543 38.01 9.13 27.84
C GLY A 543 38.00 8.96 26.32
N ALA A 544 39.05 9.42 25.62
CA ALA A 544 39.12 9.45 24.14
C ALA A 544 39.14 8.06 23.47
N GLU A 545 39.76 7.06 24.10
CA GLU A 545 39.72 5.67 23.62
C GLU A 545 38.35 5.01 23.80
N ALA A 546 37.41 5.68 24.49
CA ALA A 546 36.09 5.15 24.78
C ALA A 546 35.02 5.55 23.75
N LEU A 547 35.28 6.45 22.78
CA LEU A 547 34.29 6.96 21.82
C LEU A 547 34.86 7.10 20.38
N PRO A 548 35.23 6.03 19.65
CA PRO A 548 35.69 6.11 18.26
C PRO A 548 34.63 6.72 17.33
N ARG A 549 35.06 7.42 16.28
CA ARG A 549 34.20 7.90 15.19
C ARG A 549 33.95 6.79 14.16
N PRO A 550 32.88 6.88 13.36
CA PRO A 550 32.70 6.05 12.18
C PRO A 550 33.91 6.21 11.24
N SER A 551 34.40 5.10 10.70
CA SER A 551 35.45 5.14 9.68
C SER A 551 34.83 5.51 8.33
N VAL A 552 35.51 6.34 7.54
CA VAL A 552 35.14 6.56 6.13
C VAL A 552 35.13 5.21 5.43
N ILE A 553 33.99 4.84 4.87
CA ILE A 553 33.84 3.62 4.08
C ILE A 553 34.18 4.00 2.65
N GLU A 554 35.32 3.51 2.14
CA GLU A 554 35.54 3.53 0.70
C GLU A 554 34.46 2.63 0.09
N PRO A 555 33.57 3.15 -0.78
CA PRO A 555 32.63 2.30 -1.48
C PRO A 555 33.45 1.24 -2.22
N GLU A 556 33.11 -0.05 -2.06
CA GLU A 556 33.61 -1.05 -3.00
C GLU A 556 33.23 -0.56 -4.39
N GLU A 557 34.21 -0.39 -5.29
CA GLU A 557 33.94 -0.09 -6.70
C GLU A 557 32.98 -1.17 -7.20
N THR A 558 31.69 -0.82 -7.31
CA THR A 558 30.84 -1.50 -8.26
C THR A 558 31.36 -1.03 -9.59
N GLU A 559 32.33 -1.76 -10.16
CA GLU A 559 32.55 -1.69 -11.60
C GLU A 559 31.15 -1.81 -12.20
N ASP A 560 30.64 -0.74 -12.83
CA ASP A 560 29.48 -0.85 -13.69
C ASP A 560 29.84 -1.99 -14.64
N THR A 561 29.18 -3.13 -14.47
CA THR A 561 29.58 -4.30 -15.24
C THR A 561 29.43 -3.95 -16.71
N GLU A 562 30.24 -4.52 -17.60
CA GLU A 562 30.06 -4.33 -19.05
C GLU A 562 28.58 -4.56 -19.44
N GLU A 563 27.91 -5.50 -18.76
CA GLU A 563 26.47 -5.78 -18.89
C GLU A 563 25.57 -4.57 -18.56
N GLN A 564 25.89 -3.75 -17.56
CA GLN A 564 25.14 -2.55 -17.15
C GLN A 564 25.34 -1.38 -18.11
N GLN A 565 26.56 -1.16 -18.59
CA GLN A 565 26.84 -0.13 -19.59
C GLN A 565 26.08 -0.44 -20.89
N GLU A 566 26.09 -1.70 -21.32
CA GLU A 566 25.32 -2.14 -22.49
C GLU A 566 23.80 -1.95 -22.31
N ILE A 567 23.24 -2.22 -21.10
CA ILE A 567 21.80 -1.98 -20.84
C ILE A 567 21.50 -0.48 -20.90
N LYS A 568 22.36 0.37 -20.32
CA LYS A 568 22.18 1.83 -20.36
C LYS A 568 22.18 2.35 -21.81
N GLU A 569 23.13 1.91 -22.64
CA GLU A 569 23.18 2.26 -24.05
C GLU A 569 21.94 1.81 -24.82
N LEU A 570 21.37 0.64 -24.48
CA LEU A 570 20.13 0.16 -25.08
C LEU A 570 18.92 0.98 -24.65
N VAL A 571 18.83 1.35 -23.37
CA VAL A 571 17.78 2.22 -22.84
C VAL A 571 17.83 3.59 -23.51
N ASP A 572 19.01 4.22 -23.56
CA ASP A 572 19.21 5.52 -24.20
C ASP A 572 18.77 5.52 -25.66
N ARG A 573 19.00 4.41 -26.38
CA ARG A 573 18.57 4.22 -27.77
C ARG A 573 17.09 3.88 -27.93
N LEU A 574 16.44 3.24 -26.95
CA LEU A 574 15.00 2.99 -26.99
C LEU A 574 14.19 4.28 -26.86
N THR A 575 14.73 5.24 -26.10
CA THR A 575 14.06 6.46 -25.67
C THR A 575 14.65 7.73 -26.32
N ASP A 576 15.40 7.61 -27.41
CA ASP A 576 16.16 8.73 -28.01
C ASP A 576 15.27 9.81 -28.65
N ASP A 577 14.12 9.41 -29.19
CA ASP A 577 13.10 10.24 -29.81
C ASP A 577 11.90 10.52 -28.89
N LEU A 578 11.90 9.94 -27.69
CA LEU A 578 10.91 10.23 -26.66
C LEU A 578 11.27 11.56 -25.98
N GLU A 579 10.25 12.26 -25.47
CA GLU A 579 10.50 13.42 -24.62
C GLU A 579 11.41 13.03 -23.47
N LYS A 580 12.45 13.84 -23.21
CA LYS A 580 13.53 13.48 -22.30
C LYS A 580 13.08 13.37 -20.84
N ASP A 581 11.82 13.71 -20.54
CA ASP A 581 11.31 13.94 -19.20
C ASP A 581 10.02 13.15 -18.89
N LEU A 582 9.75 12.07 -19.63
CA LEU A 582 8.58 11.22 -19.38
C LEU A 582 8.72 10.44 -18.07
N THR A 583 8.01 10.92 -17.05
CA THR A 583 7.96 10.31 -15.71
C THR A 583 7.00 9.12 -15.64
N ASP A 584 6.04 9.09 -16.56
CA ASP A 584 5.21 7.94 -16.87
C ASP A 584 5.05 7.82 -18.40
N GLY A 585 4.72 6.62 -18.87
CA GLY A 585 4.38 6.40 -20.27
C GLY A 585 2.89 6.63 -20.58
N THR A 586 2.08 7.09 -19.62
CA THR A 586 0.62 7.23 -19.80
C THR A 586 0.27 8.43 -20.67
N SER A 587 1.07 9.50 -20.56
CA SER A 587 1.01 10.69 -21.40
C SER A 587 1.32 10.43 -22.88
N LEU A 588 2.00 9.33 -23.19
CA LEU A 588 2.29 8.94 -24.58
C LEU A 588 1.04 8.37 -25.24
N GLU A 589 0.43 9.13 -26.16
CA GLU A 589 -0.72 8.68 -26.94
C GLU A 589 -0.38 7.53 -27.90
N ASP A 590 0.85 7.49 -28.44
CA ASP A 590 1.30 6.44 -29.35
C ASP A 590 1.64 5.14 -28.60
N PRO A 591 0.92 4.02 -28.87
CA PRO A 591 1.21 2.73 -28.26
C PRO A 591 2.66 2.26 -28.47
N ALA A 592 3.28 2.59 -29.61
CA ALA A 592 4.65 2.18 -29.92
C ALA A 592 5.68 2.91 -29.03
N GLN A 593 5.51 4.22 -28.85
CA GLN A 593 6.31 5.01 -27.91
C GLN A 593 6.12 4.50 -26.47
N ARG A 594 4.87 4.27 -26.05
CA ARG A 594 4.55 3.73 -24.72
C ARG A 594 5.19 2.37 -24.48
N GLY A 595 5.13 1.47 -25.47
CA GLY A 595 5.75 0.15 -25.40
C GLY A 595 7.28 0.20 -25.30
N ARG A 596 7.93 1.12 -26.01
CA ARG A 596 9.40 1.34 -25.91
C ARG A 596 9.81 1.91 -24.57
N TRP A 597 9.09 2.92 -24.07
CA TRP A 597 9.31 3.48 -22.74
C TRP A 597 9.17 2.38 -21.67
N LEU A 598 8.10 1.59 -21.72
CA LEU A 598 7.87 0.52 -20.76
C LEU A 598 8.95 -0.57 -20.83
N LEU A 599 9.38 -0.97 -22.03
CA LEU A 599 10.49 -1.92 -22.19
C LEU A 599 11.81 -1.39 -21.61
N ALA A 600 12.09 -0.10 -21.78
CA ALA A 600 13.24 0.56 -21.17
C ALA A 600 13.19 0.52 -19.64
N GLN A 601 12.00 0.56 -19.03
CA GLN A 601 11.86 0.39 -17.58
C GLN A 601 11.96 -1.07 -17.12
N LEU A 602 11.49 -2.01 -17.95
CA LEU A 602 11.44 -3.43 -17.60
C LEU A 602 12.80 -4.14 -17.70
N VAL A 603 13.72 -3.67 -18.56
CA VAL A 603 15.03 -4.30 -18.73
C VAL A 603 15.90 -4.26 -17.46
N ASP A 604 15.72 -3.24 -16.60
CA ASP A 604 16.43 -3.12 -15.31
C ASP A 604 15.59 -3.56 -14.10
N TRP A 605 14.38 -4.08 -14.32
CA TRP A 605 13.42 -4.45 -13.28
C TRP A 605 14.00 -5.41 -12.23
N HIS A 606 14.63 -6.50 -12.66
CA HIS A 606 15.22 -7.49 -11.72
C HIS A 606 16.38 -6.92 -10.91
N ARG A 607 17.08 -5.88 -11.41
CA ARG A 607 18.15 -5.19 -10.68
C ARG A 607 17.56 -4.30 -9.60
N ARG A 608 16.49 -3.55 -9.86
CA ARG A 608 15.79 -2.72 -8.86
C ARG A 608 15.25 -3.57 -7.71
N GLU A 609 14.62 -4.72 -8.01
CA GLU A 609 14.20 -5.70 -7.01
C GLU A 609 15.38 -6.16 -6.14
N HIS A 610 16.53 -6.46 -6.76
CA HIS A 610 17.72 -6.89 -6.04
C HIS A 610 18.31 -5.78 -5.15
N LYS A 611 18.41 -4.54 -5.66
CA LYS A 611 18.92 -3.39 -4.90
C LYS A 611 18.08 -3.15 -3.64
N ALA A 612 16.76 -3.20 -3.76
CA ALA A 612 15.86 -2.94 -2.63
C ALA A 612 16.02 -3.95 -1.48
N VAL A 613 16.22 -5.24 -1.79
CA VAL A 613 16.52 -6.27 -0.77
C VAL A 613 17.82 -5.92 -0.01
N TRP A 614 18.84 -5.43 -0.71
CA TRP A 614 20.09 -5.00 -0.09
C TRP A 614 19.93 -3.72 0.72
N TRP A 615 19.24 -2.70 0.20
CA TRP A 615 18.97 -1.46 0.93
C TRP A 615 18.22 -1.73 2.23
N ARG A 616 17.18 -2.57 2.18
CA ARG A 616 16.44 -2.99 3.38
C ARG A 616 17.35 -3.73 4.36
N TYR A 617 18.18 -4.64 3.87
CA TYR A 617 19.12 -5.37 4.71
C TYR A 617 20.13 -4.44 5.41
N PHE A 618 20.73 -3.47 4.69
CA PHE A 618 21.68 -2.52 5.27
C PHE A 618 21.01 -1.55 6.24
N HIS A 619 19.81 -1.06 5.94
CA HIS A 619 19.01 -0.28 6.88
C HIS A 619 18.78 -1.04 8.20
N LEU A 620 18.26 -2.27 8.12
CA LEU A 620 18.02 -3.10 9.32
C LEU A 620 19.31 -3.40 10.08
N LYS A 621 20.42 -3.64 9.36
CA LYS A 621 21.72 -3.98 9.94
C LYS A 621 22.40 -2.80 10.62
N ASP A 622 22.50 -1.68 9.93
CA ASP A 622 23.40 -0.58 10.26
C ASP A 622 22.67 0.59 10.95
N GLU A 623 21.35 0.73 10.74
CA GLU A 623 20.59 1.88 11.24
C GLU A 623 19.79 1.62 12.51
N LEU A 624 19.37 0.38 12.77
CA LEU A 624 18.48 0.02 13.90
C LEU A 624 19.18 -0.63 15.09
N THR A 625 18.83 -0.25 16.33
CA THR A 625 19.35 -0.83 17.58
C THR A 625 18.95 -2.31 17.74
N GLU A 626 19.50 -3.05 18.72
CA GLU A 626 19.05 -4.44 18.97
C GLU A 626 17.55 -4.50 19.28
N ASP A 627 17.03 -3.50 20.00
CA ASP A 627 15.61 -3.42 20.36
C ASP A 627 14.74 -2.99 19.17
N GLU A 628 15.13 -1.94 18.43
CA GLU A 628 14.39 -1.51 17.23
C GLU A 628 14.35 -2.65 16.19
N ARG A 629 15.44 -3.38 15.99
CA ARG A 629 15.45 -4.57 15.12
C ARG A 629 14.49 -5.66 15.60
N ALA A 630 14.34 -5.89 16.90
CA ALA A 630 13.42 -6.91 17.42
C ALA A 630 11.94 -6.51 17.25
N GLU A 631 11.67 -5.23 16.96
CA GLU A 631 10.35 -4.72 16.62
C GLU A 631 10.06 -4.84 15.10
N GLU A 632 11.08 -5.09 14.27
CA GLU A 632 10.95 -5.25 12.82
C GLU A 632 10.50 -6.65 12.44
N THR A 633 9.46 -6.75 11.61
CA THR A 633 8.90 -8.05 11.20
C THR A 633 9.85 -8.90 10.36
N ASP A 634 10.87 -8.28 9.77
CA ASP A 634 11.81 -8.94 8.84
C ASP A 634 13.01 -9.53 9.58
N VAL A 635 13.01 -9.41 10.92
CA VAL A 635 14.11 -9.75 11.79
C VAL A 635 13.62 -10.67 12.89
N LEU A 636 14.43 -11.67 13.23
CA LEU A 636 14.29 -12.43 14.45
C LEU A 636 15.40 -11.99 15.41
N GLY A 637 15.07 -11.08 16.32
CA GLY A 637 15.98 -10.47 17.27
C GLY A 637 16.17 -11.26 18.58
N ARG A 638 17.11 -10.80 19.40
CA ARG A 638 17.43 -11.30 20.76
C ARG A 638 17.80 -12.78 20.82
N LEU A 639 18.47 -13.28 19.78
CA LEU A 639 18.84 -14.69 19.69
C LEU A 639 19.85 -15.12 20.77
N THR A 640 19.71 -16.36 21.21
CA THR A 640 20.59 -17.04 22.16
C THR A 640 20.92 -18.42 21.61
N PHE A 641 22.20 -18.74 21.48
CA PHE A 641 22.65 -20.03 20.95
C PHE A 641 22.32 -21.17 21.93
N LEU A 642 21.76 -22.27 21.42
CA LEU A 642 21.46 -23.48 22.18
C LEU A 642 22.50 -24.58 21.89
N ASP A 643 22.51 -25.13 20.67
CA ASP A 643 23.42 -26.21 20.27
C ASP A 643 23.63 -26.31 18.74
N ALA A 644 24.47 -27.25 18.33
CA ALA A 644 24.73 -27.57 16.93
C ALA A 644 24.84 -29.09 16.72
N ARG A 645 24.31 -29.59 15.59
CA ARG A 645 24.31 -31.02 15.24
C ARG A 645 24.56 -31.26 13.75
N PRO A 646 25.12 -32.41 13.35
CA PRO A 646 25.21 -32.78 11.93
C PRO A 646 23.83 -32.86 11.26
N ASP A 647 23.77 -32.58 9.96
CA ASP A 647 22.54 -32.75 9.20
C ASP A 647 22.07 -34.23 9.21
N PRO A 648 20.78 -34.52 9.50
CA PRO A 648 20.23 -35.87 9.44
C PRO A 648 20.35 -36.52 8.06
N ASN A 649 20.47 -35.74 6.98
CA ASN A 649 20.74 -36.25 5.65
C ASN A 649 22.25 -36.54 5.49
N PRO A 650 22.69 -37.81 5.44
CA PRO A 650 24.11 -38.16 5.39
C PRO A 650 24.80 -37.76 4.06
N ARG A 651 24.04 -37.37 3.03
CA ARG A 651 24.58 -36.78 1.79
C ARG A 651 24.79 -35.27 1.89
N ALA A 652 24.15 -34.60 2.84
CA ALA A 652 24.25 -33.17 3.04
C ALA A 652 25.51 -32.84 3.86
N ARG A 653 26.48 -32.14 3.25
CA ARG A 653 27.67 -31.63 3.97
C ARG A 653 27.31 -30.35 4.73
N SER A 654 26.38 -30.42 5.68
CA SER A 654 25.83 -29.29 6.44
C SER A 654 25.74 -29.57 7.95
N THR A 655 25.65 -28.50 8.73
CA THR A 655 25.40 -28.51 10.17
C THR A 655 24.10 -27.76 10.44
N ILE A 656 23.29 -28.27 11.37
CA ILE A 656 22.10 -27.60 11.88
C ILE A 656 22.46 -26.91 13.20
N TYR A 657 22.18 -25.62 13.29
CA TYR A 657 22.39 -24.79 14.46
C TYR A 657 21.05 -24.37 15.06
N ARG A 658 20.92 -24.44 16.38
CA ARG A 658 19.68 -24.16 17.09
C ARG A 658 19.83 -22.95 18.00
N PHE A 659 18.85 -22.05 17.96
CA PHE A 659 18.82 -20.81 18.74
C PHE A 659 17.47 -20.65 19.41
N GLN A 660 17.45 -19.95 20.54
CA GLN A 660 16.25 -19.44 21.19
C GLN A 660 16.10 -17.94 20.92
N PHE A 661 14.89 -17.44 20.75
CA PHE A 661 14.57 -16.02 20.59
C PHE A 661 13.55 -15.56 21.65
N ALA A 662 13.34 -14.24 21.77
CA ALA A 662 12.27 -13.69 22.59
C ALA A 662 10.96 -13.64 21.80
N GLU A 663 9.82 -13.82 22.45
CA GLU A 663 8.51 -13.68 21.81
C GLU A 663 8.42 -12.34 21.07
N GLN A 664 8.21 -12.39 19.76
CA GLN A 664 8.16 -11.24 18.87
C GLN A 664 7.37 -11.58 17.61
N ASP A 665 6.87 -10.56 16.91
CA ASP A 665 6.22 -10.73 15.61
C ASP A 665 7.27 -10.78 14.49
N HIS A 666 7.19 -11.78 13.61
CA HIS A 666 8.08 -11.87 12.45
C HIS A 666 7.43 -12.54 11.23
N LYS A 667 7.96 -12.25 10.04
CA LYS A 667 7.56 -12.84 8.76
C LYS A 667 8.43 -14.03 8.33
N LEU A 668 9.50 -14.32 9.07
CA LEU A 668 10.42 -15.43 8.79
C LEU A 668 9.66 -16.77 8.81
N SER A 669 9.95 -17.63 7.84
CA SER A 669 9.32 -18.93 7.63
C SER A 669 10.35 -20.01 7.28
N VAL A 670 9.98 -21.29 7.45
CA VAL A 670 10.83 -22.41 7.02
C VAL A 670 11.11 -22.32 5.53
N GLY A 671 12.39 -22.43 5.15
CA GLY A 671 12.88 -22.32 3.77
C GLY A 671 13.56 -20.99 3.46
N ASP A 672 13.29 -19.95 4.26
CA ASP A 672 13.87 -18.62 4.10
C ASP A 672 15.39 -18.65 4.22
N SER A 673 16.03 -17.85 3.38
CA SER A 673 17.45 -17.53 3.49
C SER A 673 17.60 -16.35 4.45
N VAL A 674 18.56 -16.43 5.37
CA VAL A 674 18.78 -15.42 6.41
C VAL A 674 20.23 -14.98 6.49
N ARG A 675 20.45 -13.74 6.89
CA ARG A 675 21.76 -13.16 7.17
C ARG A 675 21.82 -12.63 8.60
N THR A 676 23.03 -12.51 9.12
CA THR A 676 23.29 -11.98 10.47
C THR A 676 23.47 -10.47 10.45
N GLN A 677 23.25 -9.83 11.60
CA GLN A 677 23.53 -8.40 11.84
C GLN A 677 25.00 -7.99 11.62
N VAL A 678 25.91 -8.96 11.46
CA VAL A 678 27.34 -8.71 11.17
C VAL A 678 27.72 -8.96 9.70
N GLY A 679 26.76 -9.00 8.78
CA GLY A 679 27.06 -9.13 7.35
C GLY A 679 27.18 -10.58 6.85
N LYS A 680 27.18 -11.59 7.73
CA LYS A 680 27.47 -12.98 7.38
C LYS A 680 26.21 -13.75 7.01
N ASP A 681 26.32 -14.65 6.03
CA ASP A 681 25.29 -15.63 5.69
C ASP A 681 25.01 -16.55 6.90
N ALA A 682 23.73 -16.68 7.27
CA ALA A 682 23.25 -17.52 8.36
C ALA A 682 22.54 -18.78 7.84
N GLY A 683 22.49 -18.98 6.53
CA GLY A 683 21.94 -20.17 5.88
C GLY A 683 20.44 -20.10 5.71
N ARG A 684 19.81 -21.29 5.72
CA ARG A 684 18.36 -21.42 5.56
C ARG A 684 17.68 -21.92 6.83
N ILE A 685 16.51 -21.38 7.11
CA ILE A 685 15.65 -21.88 8.19
C ILE A 685 15.11 -23.25 7.79
N VAL A 686 15.38 -24.27 8.60
CA VAL A 686 14.87 -25.64 8.40
C VAL A 686 13.80 -26.03 9.40
N ARG A 687 13.74 -25.33 10.53
CA ARG A 687 12.66 -25.41 11.52
C ARG A 687 12.53 -24.05 12.19
N LEU A 688 11.30 -23.67 12.48
CA LEU A 688 10.94 -22.49 13.26
C LEU A 688 9.78 -22.88 14.17
N ASP A 689 9.95 -22.68 15.46
CA ASP A 689 9.05 -23.11 16.52
C ASP A 689 8.75 -21.91 17.42
N ASP A 690 7.70 -21.17 17.07
CA ASP A 690 7.38 -19.90 17.72
C ASP A 690 6.87 -20.09 19.16
N GLU A 691 6.29 -21.25 19.49
CA GLU A 691 5.80 -21.57 20.83
C GLU A 691 6.97 -21.82 21.79
N ALA A 692 7.96 -22.59 21.34
CA ALA A 692 9.21 -22.76 22.08
C ALA A 692 10.15 -21.54 21.97
N CYS A 693 9.81 -20.60 21.08
CA CYS A 693 10.70 -19.54 20.60
C CYS A 693 12.07 -20.10 20.16
N GLU A 694 12.07 -21.18 19.38
CA GLU A 694 13.29 -21.82 18.86
C GLU A 694 13.36 -21.76 17.32
N VAL A 695 14.57 -21.56 16.78
CA VAL A 695 14.83 -21.60 15.33
C VAL A 695 16.02 -22.51 15.03
N GLU A 696 15.94 -23.26 13.93
CA GLU A 696 17.02 -24.10 13.43
C GLU A 696 17.47 -23.66 12.04
N LEU A 697 18.77 -23.44 11.91
CA LEU A 697 19.42 -22.99 10.68
C LEU A 697 20.32 -24.08 10.11
N ARG A 698 20.17 -24.37 8.82
CA ARG A 698 21.08 -25.25 8.08
C ARG A 698 22.16 -24.40 7.40
N LEU A 699 23.42 -24.65 7.77
CA LEU A 699 24.61 -24.02 7.19
C LEU A 699 25.50 -25.04 6.47
N GLY A 700 26.10 -24.65 5.34
CA GLY A 700 27.09 -25.47 4.64
C GLY A 700 28.38 -25.68 5.44
N SER A 701 29.11 -26.76 5.16
CA SER A 701 30.33 -27.24 5.87
C SER A 701 31.56 -26.31 5.90
N ARG A 702 31.44 -25.02 5.59
CA ARG A 702 32.54 -24.04 5.67
C ARG A 702 32.18 -22.88 6.60
N ARG A 703 32.73 -22.96 7.83
CA ARG A 703 32.77 -21.99 8.96
C ARG A 703 31.72 -22.23 10.06
N PRO A 704 32.08 -22.09 11.36
CA PRO A 704 31.11 -21.99 12.43
C PRO A 704 30.32 -20.68 12.28
N PRO A 705 28.99 -20.66 12.47
CA PRO A 705 28.23 -19.44 12.43
C PRO A 705 28.69 -18.54 13.58
N PRO A 706 28.79 -17.22 13.35
CA PRO A 706 28.82 -16.27 14.46
C PRO A 706 27.60 -16.55 15.35
N GLN A 707 27.71 -16.38 16.68
CA GLN A 707 26.51 -16.38 17.53
C GLN A 707 25.75 -15.08 17.23
N PRO A 708 24.70 -15.09 16.38
CA PRO A 708 24.03 -13.86 16.00
C PRO A 708 23.12 -13.44 17.16
N THR A 709 22.95 -12.14 17.36
CA THR A 709 21.88 -11.61 18.20
C THR A 709 20.61 -11.36 17.39
N SER A 710 20.70 -11.34 16.05
CA SER A 710 19.55 -11.18 15.16
C SER A 710 19.73 -11.93 13.84
N LEU A 711 18.64 -12.45 13.27
CA LEU A 711 18.57 -13.00 11.92
C LEU A 711 17.69 -12.10 11.06
N ILE A 712 18.23 -11.57 9.98
CA ILE A 712 17.54 -10.70 9.03
C ILE A 712 17.16 -11.54 7.81
N GLN A 713 15.89 -11.53 7.40
CA GLN A 713 15.44 -12.22 6.21
C GLN A 713 16.17 -11.68 4.97
N PHE A 714 16.66 -12.58 4.12
CA PHE A 714 17.43 -12.25 2.93
C PHE A 714 17.08 -13.20 1.78
N ASN A 715 15.85 -13.09 1.29
CA ASN A 715 15.33 -13.94 0.23
C ASN A 715 15.76 -13.42 -1.14
N TYR A 716 17.01 -13.73 -1.52
CA TYR A 716 17.51 -13.47 -2.87
C TYR A 716 17.60 -14.76 -3.69
N VAL A 717 16.98 -14.75 -4.85
CA VAL A 717 17.10 -15.80 -5.88
C VAL A 717 17.72 -15.16 -7.11
N ASN A 718 18.81 -15.76 -7.61
CA ASN A 718 19.47 -15.24 -8.81
C ASN A 718 18.48 -15.26 -10.00
N PRO A 719 18.20 -14.10 -10.62
CA PRO A 719 17.20 -14.01 -11.68
C PRO A 719 17.71 -14.54 -13.03
N LYS A 720 19.01 -14.80 -13.23
CA LYS A 720 19.52 -15.35 -14.50
C LYS A 720 18.81 -16.70 -14.78
N PRO A 721 18.25 -16.90 -15.99
CA PRO A 721 18.56 -16.19 -17.24
C PRO A 721 17.66 -14.99 -17.61
N LYS A 722 16.67 -14.60 -16.79
CA LYS A 722 15.63 -13.63 -17.17
C LYS A 722 16.15 -12.25 -17.65
N PRO A 723 17.11 -11.59 -16.98
CA PRO A 723 17.61 -10.29 -17.43
C PRO A 723 18.25 -10.37 -18.83
N SER A 724 18.94 -11.47 -19.13
CA SER A 724 19.57 -11.68 -20.43
C SER A 724 18.53 -11.84 -21.55
N SER A 725 17.38 -12.47 -21.26
CA SER A 725 16.27 -12.58 -22.20
C SER A 725 15.61 -11.23 -22.50
N LEU A 726 15.35 -10.41 -21.47
CA LEU A 726 14.82 -9.06 -21.65
C LEU A 726 15.78 -8.15 -22.41
N LYS A 727 17.08 -8.25 -22.12
CA LYS A 727 18.12 -7.55 -22.87
C LYS A 727 18.12 -7.94 -24.35
N TRP A 728 17.96 -9.23 -24.66
CA TRP A 728 17.85 -9.70 -26.04
C TRP A 728 16.62 -9.11 -26.75
N LEU A 729 15.44 -9.13 -26.12
CA LEU A 729 14.23 -8.50 -26.66
C LEU A 729 14.44 -7.00 -26.90
N THR A 730 15.04 -6.33 -25.92
CA THR A 730 15.38 -4.91 -25.98
C THR A 730 16.30 -4.60 -27.17
N GLN A 731 17.38 -5.37 -27.32
CA GLN A 731 18.31 -5.22 -28.45
C GLN A 731 17.60 -5.41 -29.79
N TRP A 732 16.72 -6.41 -29.90
CA TRP A 732 15.95 -6.63 -31.13
C TRP A 732 15.05 -5.44 -31.46
N VAL A 733 14.32 -4.89 -30.48
CA VAL A 733 13.45 -3.71 -30.66
C VAL A 733 14.26 -2.48 -31.06
N VAL A 734 15.43 -2.27 -30.45
CA VAL A 734 16.34 -1.17 -30.80
C VAL A 734 16.89 -1.28 -32.23
N GLU A 735 17.15 -2.49 -32.70
CA GLU A 735 17.71 -2.74 -34.04
C GLU A 735 16.66 -2.69 -35.16
N ASN A 736 15.41 -3.06 -34.87
CA ASN A 736 14.37 -3.28 -35.90
C ASN A 736 13.16 -2.34 -35.75
N GLY A 737 12.92 -1.79 -34.56
CA GLY A 737 11.69 -1.07 -34.20
C GLY A 737 10.65 -1.98 -33.56
N ILE A 738 9.86 -1.45 -32.62
CA ILE A 738 8.86 -2.21 -31.88
C ILE A 738 7.69 -2.70 -32.75
N ASP A 739 7.47 -2.04 -33.89
CA ASP A 739 6.40 -2.34 -34.85
C ASP A 739 6.81 -3.20 -36.04
N ALA A 740 8.10 -3.49 -36.20
CA ALA A 740 8.58 -4.23 -37.36
C ALA A 740 8.07 -5.67 -37.36
N ASP A 741 7.87 -6.27 -38.53
CA ASP A 741 7.62 -7.71 -38.61
C ASP A 741 8.84 -8.48 -38.07
N GLY A 742 8.61 -9.51 -37.25
CA GLY A 742 9.72 -10.26 -36.68
C GLY A 742 9.35 -11.15 -35.49
N PRO A 743 10.37 -11.78 -34.86
CA PRO A 743 10.15 -12.68 -33.73
C PRO A 743 9.44 -11.98 -32.57
N VAL A 744 8.91 -12.79 -31.64
CA VAL A 744 8.28 -12.32 -30.39
C VAL A 744 7.21 -11.24 -30.59
N GLN A 745 6.47 -11.30 -31.69
CA GLN A 745 5.40 -10.34 -31.99
C GLN A 745 4.36 -10.28 -30.84
N ALA A 746 3.96 -11.42 -30.28
CA ALA A 746 3.05 -11.47 -29.12
C ALA A 746 3.55 -10.63 -27.92
N ALA A 747 4.85 -10.66 -27.62
CA ALA A 747 5.45 -9.90 -26.52
C ALA A 747 5.42 -8.38 -26.79
N ARG A 748 5.64 -7.99 -28.05
CA ARG A 748 5.61 -6.58 -28.48
C ARG A 748 4.18 -6.03 -28.48
N ASP A 749 3.21 -6.82 -28.94
CA ASP A 749 1.79 -6.46 -28.87
C ASP A 749 1.31 -6.32 -27.42
N LEU A 750 1.78 -7.18 -26.51
CA LEU A 750 1.50 -7.05 -25.08
C LEU A 750 2.05 -5.73 -24.52
N LEU A 751 3.30 -5.38 -24.82
CA LEU A 751 3.90 -4.09 -24.42
C LEU A 751 3.06 -2.89 -24.89
N MET A 752 2.58 -2.94 -26.13
CA MET A 752 1.77 -1.90 -26.75
C MET A 752 0.27 -2.00 -26.44
N ARG A 753 -0.18 -3.03 -25.70
CA ARG A 753 -1.59 -3.34 -25.42
C ARG A 753 -2.46 -3.39 -26.69
N ARG A 754 -1.93 -4.00 -27.76
CA ARG A 754 -2.70 -4.19 -29.00
C ARG A 754 -3.71 -5.32 -28.85
N PRO A 755 -4.92 -5.20 -29.44
CA PRO A 755 -5.86 -6.31 -29.52
C PRO A 755 -5.22 -7.59 -30.09
N PRO A 756 -5.61 -8.78 -29.61
CA PRO A 756 -5.01 -10.03 -30.03
C PRO A 756 -5.38 -10.37 -31.49
N ARG A 757 -4.42 -10.90 -32.26
CA ARG A 757 -4.67 -11.36 -33.63
C ARG A 757 -5.16 -12.80 -33.64
N VAL A 758 -6.43 -12.97 -34.00
CA VAL A 758 -7.20 -14.21 -33.88
C VAL A 758 -8.02 -14.52 -35.16
N GLY A 759 -7.52 -14.12 -36.33
CA GLY A 759 -8.17 -14.40 -37.62
C GLY A 759 -9.50 -13.65 -37.88
N GLN A 760 -9.89 -12.71 -37.02
CA GLN A 760 -11.08 -11.85 -37.13
C GLN A 760 -10.75 -10.44 -37.67
N PHE A 761 -11.76 -9.68 -38.13
CA PHE A 761 -11.54 -8.30 -38.56
C PHE A 761 -11.32 -7.37 -37.36
N GLU A 762 -10.49 -6.35 -37.54
CA GLU A 762 -10.21 -5.34 -36.52
C GLU A 762 -11.50 -4.66 -36.04
N GLY A 763 -11.73 -4.66 -34.72
CA GLY A 763 -12.92 -4.10 -34.08
C GLY A 763 -14.10 -5.06 -33.92
N GLU A 764 -14.02 -6.30 -34.41
CA GLU A 764 -15.00 -7.34 -34.06
C GLU A 764 -14.81 -7.79 -32.60
N PRO A 765 -15.89 -8.02 -31.83
CA PRO A 765 -15.78 -8.55 -30.48
C PRO A 765 -15.16 -9.96 -30.48
N LEU A 766 -14.19 -10.20 -29.59
CA LEU A 766 -13.52 -11.51 -29.47
C LEU A 766 -14.50 -12.66 -29.20
N ALA A 767 -15.51 -12.39 -28.37
CA ALA A 767 -16.65 -13.27 -28.13
C ALA A 767 -17.83 -12.86 -29.03
N ALA A 768 -18.30 -13.79 -29.85
CA ALA A 768 -19.48 -13.57 -30.70
C ALA A 768 -20.76 -13.44 -29.86
N GLU A 769 -21.79 -12.80 -30.42
CA GLU A 769 -23.07 -12.62 -29.73
C GLU A 769 -23.72 -13.99 -29.41
N GLY A 770 -23.86 -14.29 -28.12
CA GLY A 770 -24.39 -15.57 -27.63
C GLY A 770 -23.36 -16.69 -27.41
N ASP A 771 -22.08 -16.46 -27.75
CA ASP A 771 -20.96 -17.34 -27.38
C ASP A 771 -20.71 -17.23 -25.87
N ASN A 772 -20.46 -18.35 -25.18
CA ASN A 772 -19.99 -18.26 -23.80
C ASN A 772 -18.47 -18.06 -23.81
N ALA A 773 -17.92 -17.42 -22.76
CA ALA A 773 -16.52 -17.05 -22.74
C ALA A 773 -15.55 -18.26 -22.82
N GLN A 774 -15.98 -19.45 -22.41
CA GLN A 774 -15.15 -20.66 -22.45
C GLN A 774 -15.02 -21.19 -23.89
N ASP A 775 -16.14 -21.25 -24.61
CA ASP A 775 -16.16 -21.67 -26.02
C ASP A 775 -15.42 -20.67 -26.90
N ALA A 776 -15.58 -19.37 -26.64
CA ALA A 776 -14.79 -18.32 -27.28
C ALA A 776 -13.28 -18.53 -27.03
N ALA A 777 -12.86 -18.78 -25.79
CA ALA A 777 -11.44 -18.99 -25.46
C ALA A 777 -10.82 -20.18 -26.23
N ARG A 778 -11.54 -21.31 -26.28
CA ARG A 778 -11.10 -22.54 -26.97
C ARG A 778 -11.02 -22.37 -28.49
N ARG A 779 -11.90 -21.57 -29.08
CA ARG A 779 -11.82 -21.21 -30.51
C ARG A 779 -10.64 -20.29 -30.77
N LEU A 780 -10.57 -19.16 -30.04
CA LEU A 780 -9.58 -18.11 -30.27
C LEU A 780 -8.14 -18.59 -30.09
N VAL A 781 -7.87 -19.47 -29.11
CA VAL A 781 -6.50 -19.97 -28.87
C VAL A 781 -5.93 -20.75 -30.06
N GLN A 782 -6.79 -21.41 -30.85
CA GLN A 782 -6.40 -22.13 -32.06
C GLN A 782 -6.23 -21.21 -33.27
N GLU A 783 -6.86 -20.03 -33.25
CA GLU A 783 -6.86 -19.00 -34.30
C GLU A 783 -5.74 -17.96 -34.10
N LEU A 784 -4.91 -18.08 -33.05
CA LEU A 784 -3.85 -17.11 -32.73
C LEU A 784 -2.76 -17.03 -33.81
N GLU A 785 -2.50 -15.81 -34.28
CA GLU A 785 -1.50 -15.48 -35.30
C GLU A 785 -0.36 -14.62 -34.71
N ASP A 786 0.69 -15.29 -34.25
CA ASP A 786 1.88 -14.71 -33.61
C ASP A 786 1.54 -13.71 -32.49
N SER A 787 0.52 -14.00 -31.68
CA SER A 787 -0.13 -13.06 -30.76
C SER A 787 -0.39 -13.67 -29.37
N TYR A 788 -1.18 -13.00 -28.54
CA TYR A 788 -1.53 -13.47 -27.20
C TYR A 788 -3.05 -13.64 -27.06
N LEU A 789 -3.49 -14.43 -26.08
CA LEU A 789 -4.88 -14.46 -25.63
C LEU A 789 -4.90 -14.31 -24.11
N ALA A 790 -5.58 -13.26 -23.63
CA ALA A 790 -5.78 -13.03 -22.20
C ALA A 790 -7.14 -13.55 -21.75
N VAL A 791 -7.15 -14.37 -20.70
CA VAL A 791 -8.36 -14.90 -20.09
C VAL A 791 -8.32 -14.64 -18.58
N GLN A 792 -9.18 -13.73 -18.14
CA GLN A 792 -9.42 -13.48 -16.73
C GLN A 792 -10.42 -14.51 -16.19
N GLY A 793 -10.00 -15.27 -15.18
CA GLY A 793 -10.81 -16.32 -14.57
C GLY A 793 -11.06 -16.08 -13.08
N PRO A 794 -12.20 -15.48 -12.69
CA PRO A 794 -12.61 -15.30 -11.30
C PRO A 794 -12.66 -16.61 -10.49
N PRO A 795 -12.75 -16.56 -9.14
CA PRO A 795 -12.84 -17.73 -8.29
C PRO A 795 -13.94 -18.72 -8.69
N GLY A 796 -13.54 -19.97 -8.94
CA GLY A 796 -14.48 -21.04 -9.29
C GLY A 796 -14.99 -20.98 -10.73
N SER A 797 -14.46 -20.10 -11.59
CA SER A 797 -14.86 -20.00 -13.00
C SER A 797 -14.43 -21.17 -13.90
N GLY A 798 -13.63 -22.09 -13.34
CA GLY A 798 -13.08 -23.21 -14.10
C GLY A 798 -11.84 -22.86 -14.92
N LYS A 799 -11.18 -21.71 -14.67
CA LYS A 799 -9.95 -21.25 -15.35
C LYS A 799 -8.97 -22.37 -15.72
N SER A 800 -8.50 -23.15 -14.75
CA SER A 800 -7.52 -24.22 -15.03
C SER A 800 -8.11 -25.39 -15.82
N THR A 801 -9.43 -25.63 -15.72
CA THR A 801 -10.11 -26.64 -16.55
C THR A 801 -10.15 -26.17 -17.99
N VAL A 802 -10.62 -24.94 -18.23
CA VAL A 802 -10.64 -24.32 -19.58
C VAL A 802 -9.22 -24.24 -20.13
N GLY A 803 -8.22 -23.89 -19.31
CA GLY A 803 -6.81 -23.94 -19.66
C GLY A 803 -6.33 -25.32 -20.11
N ALA A 804 -6.65 -26.38 -19.34
CA ALA A 804 -6.34 -27.75 -19.71
C ALA A 804 -7.03 -28.18 -21.03
N GLU A 805 -8.28 -27.77 -21.25
CA GLU A 805 -9.01 -28.02 -22.49
C GLU A 805 -8.36 -27.32 -23.69
N MET A 806 -7.96 -26.05 -23.54
CA MET A 806 -7.21 -25.30 -24.56
C MET A 806 -5.87 -25.96 -24.88
N ILE A 807 -5.14 -26.45 -23.87
CA ILE A 807 -3.87 -27.17 -24.09
C ILE A 807 -4.12 -28.45 -24.89
N VAL A 808 -5.17 -29.23 -24.57
CA VAL A 808 -5.50 -30.44 -25.33
C VAL A 808 -5.93 -30.10 -26.76
N ASP A 809 -6.76 -29.07 -26.97
CA ASP A 809 -7.17 -28.62 -28.29
C ASP A 809 -5.94 -28.23 -29.16
N LEU A 810 -4.95 -27.54 -28.56
CA LEU A 810 -3.69 -27.18 -29.22
C LEU A 810 -2.85 -28.41 -29.58
N VAL A 811 -2.74 -29.40 -28.70
CA VAL A 811 -2.01 -30.65 -28.97
C VAL A 811 -2.70 -31.46 -30.08
N GLU A 812 -4.03 -31.53 -30.09
CA GLU A 812 -4.79 -32.15 -31.19
C GLU A 812 -4.56 -31.44 -32.53
N ALA A 813 -4.38 -30.10 -32.51
CA ALA A 813 -3.97 -29.31 -33.65
C ALA A 813 -2.47 -29.47 -34.02
N GLY A 814 -1.73 -30.33 -33.33
CA GLY A 814 -0.33 -30.64 -33.58
C GLY A 814 0.65 -29.58 -33.05
N LYS A 815 0.23 -28.74 -32.10
CA LYS A 815 1.06 -27.69 -31.50
C LYS A 815 1.79 -28.22 -30.26
N ARG A 816 3.03 -27.76 -30.08
CA ARG A 816 3.83 -27.97 -28.86
C ARG A 816 3.49 -26.88 -27.85
N VAL A 817 3.28 -27.26 -26.60
CA VAL A 817 2.83 -26.34 -25.56
C VAL A 817 3.80 -26.29 -24.39
N GLY A 818 4.23 -25.09 -24.03
CA GLY A 818 4.94 -24.80 -22.78
C GLY A 818 3.96 -24.40 -21.69
N VAL A 819 4.20 -24.81 -20.45
CA VAL A 819 3.44 -24.39 -19.27
C VAL A 819 4.37 -23.75 -18.25
N THR A 820 3.99 -22.57 -17.75
CA THR A 820 4.71 -21.85 -16.68
C THR A 820 3.75 -21.24 -15.68
N ALA A 821 4.25 -21.02 -14.46
CA ALA A 821 3.60 -20.29 -13.37
C ALA A 821 4.66 -19.89 -12.33
N ASN A 822 4.24 -19.19 -11.26
CA ASN A 822 5.13 -18.74 -10.18
C ASN A 822 5.73 -19.87 -9.32
N SER A 823 5.18 -21.10 -9.36
CA SER A 823 5.73 -22.23 -8.61
C SER A 823 5.59 -23.56 -9.35
N HIS A 824 6.51 -24.50 -9.05
CA HIS A 824 6.47 -25.86 -9.59
C HIS A 824 5.17 -26.60 -9.24
N LYS A 825 4.56 -26.28 -8.09
CA LYS A 825 3.30 -26.91 -7.65
C LYS A 825 2.14 -26.52 -8.57
N VAL A 826 1.98 -25.22 -8.84
CA VAL A 826 0.91 -24.71 -9.73
C VAL A 826 1.06 -25.26 -11.15
N ILE A 827 2.30 -25.32 -11.66
CA ILE A 827 2.60 -25.95 -12.96
C ILE A 827 2.13 -27.42 -12.96
N GLY A 828 2.48 -28.18 -11.92
CA GLY A 828 2.06 -29.57 -11.77
C GLY A 828 0.54 -29.75 -11.77
N GLU A 829 -0.19 -28.90 -11.05
CA GLU A 829 -1.65 -28.94 -10.97
C GLU A 829 -2.33 -28.73 -12.34
N LEU A 830 -1.80 -27.83 -13.18
CA LEU A 830 -2.32 -27.65 -14.55
C LEU A 830 -1.97 -28.84 -15.44
N LEU A 831 -0.73 -29.36 -15.38
CA LEU A 831 -0.32 -30.55 -16.15
C LEU A 831 -1.17 -31.79 -15.80
N GLU A 832 -1.47 -32.01 -14.53
CA GLU A 832 -2.37 -33.09 -14.10
C GLU A 832 -3.78 -32.92 -14.65
N LYS A 833 -4.32 -31.69 -14.67
CA LYS A 833 -5.63 -31.41 -15.26
C LYS A 833 -5.61 -31.68 -16.77
N THR A 834 -4.56 -31.25 -17.47
CA THR A 834 -4.35 -31.54 -18.90
C THR A 834 -4.34 -33.04 -19.16
N ALA A 835 -3.60 -33.82 -18.36
CA ALA A 835 -3.57 -35.28 -18.49
C ALA A 835 -4.96 -35.92 -18.31
N ARG A 836 -5.74 -35.47 -17.33
CA ARG A 836 -7.10 -35.97 -17.09
C ARG A 836 -8.07 -35.61 -18.22
N VAL A 837 -7.99 -34.39 -18.75
CA VAL A 837 -8.81 -33.96 -19.89
C VAL A 837 -8.45 -34.76 -21.14
N ALA A 838 -7.16 -34.97 -21.40
CA ALA A 838 -6.68 -35.78 -22.50
C ALA A 838 -7.19 -37.23 -22.41
N GLU A 839 -7.08 -37.85 -21.23
CA GLU A 839 -7.61 -39.20 -20.97
C GLU A 839 -9.13 -39.26 -21.20
N ALA A 840 -9.88 -38.29 -20.67
CA ALA A 840 -11.34 -38.24 -20.83
C ALA A 840 -11.79 -38.07 -22.30
N ARG A 841 -10.97 -37.39 -23.12
CA ARG A 841 -11.22 -37.18 -24.56
C ARG A 841 -10.61 -38.28 -25.44
N GLY A 842 -9.79 -39.17 -24.88
CA GLY A 842 -9.08 -40.20 -25.64
C GLY A 842 -7.95 -39.66 -26.52
N VAL A 843 -7.34 -38.53 -26.13
CA VAL A 843 -6.21 -37.90 -26.81
C VAL A 843 -4.92 -38.35 -26.13
N ASP A 844 -3.94 -38.82 -26.90
CA ASP A 844 -2.61 -39.17 -26.38
C ASP A 844 -1.76 -37.91 -26.26
N VAL A 845 -1.34 -37.56 -25.04
CA VAL A 845 -0.57 -36.35 -24.74
C VAL A 845 0.66 -36.72 -23.93
N ARG A 846 1.85 -36.44 -24.45
CA ARG A 846 3.14 -36.76 -23.83
C ARG A 846 3.63 -35.56 -23.02
N ILE A 847 3.70 -35.73 -21.70
CA ILE A 847 3.94 -34.63 -20.76
C ILE A 847 5.30 -34.81 -20.04
N GLY A 848 6.09 -33.74 -19.99
CA GLY A 848 7.30 -33.65 -19.17
C GLY A 848 7.28 -32.47 -18.22
N GLN A 849 8.00 -32.57 -17.10
CA GLN A 849 8.09 -31.52 -16.10
C GLN A 849 9.54 -31.28 -15.66
N ARG A 850 9.98 -30.03 -15.77
CA ARG A 850 11.26 -29.54 -15.22
C ARG A 850 11.05 -29.07 -13.79
N THR A 851 11.61 -29.82 -12.85
CA THR A 851 11.54 -29.51 -11.41
C THR A 851 12.80 -30.03 -10.69
N ASN A 852 13.17 -29.35 -9.60
CA ASN A 852 14.24 -29.81 -8.71
C ASN A 852 13.76 -30.87 -7.71
N ASN A 853 12.45 -31.05 -7.61
CA ASN A 853 11.80 -32.11 -6.83
C ASN A 853 11.31 -33.22 -7.78
N GLU A 854 10.54 -34.16 -7.26
CA GLU A 854 9.82 -35.13 -8.10
C GLU A 854 8.74 -34.43 -8.95
N PRO A 855 8.44 -34.95 -10.16
CA PRO A 855 7.34 -34.46 -10.97
C PRO A 855 6.00 -34.70 -10.27
N ALA A 856 4.97 -33.94 -10.66
CA ALA A 856 3.65 -34.00 -10.06
C ALA A 856 2.95 -35.37 -10.26
N SER A 857 3.28 -36.07 -11.35
CA SER A 857 2.82 -37.43 -11.61
C SER A 857 3.99 -38.32 -12.03
N GLU A 858 3.95 -39.59 -11.61
CA GLU A 858 4.89 -40.63 -12.07
C GLU A 858 4.80 -40.88 -13.59
N SER A 859 3.67 -40.53 -14.20
CA SER A 859 3.47 -40.62 -15.65
C SER A 859 4.16 -39.52 -16.43
N PHE A 860 4.64 -38.46 -15.77
CA PHE A 860 5.33 -37.35 -16.42
C PHE A 860 6.82 -37.62 -16.51
N GLN A 861 7.43 -37.29 -17.65
CA GLN A 861 8.88 -37.37 -17.80
C GLN A 861 9.55 -36.31 -16.92
N HIS A 862 10.39 -36.73 -15.97
CA HIS A 862 11.21 -35.80 -15.19
C HIS A 862 12.35 -35.26 -16.06
N LEU A 863 12.39 -33.95 -16.23
CA LEU A 863 13.45 -33.24 -16.96
C LEU A 863 14.47 -32.70 -15.95
N GLU A 864 15.75 -33.03 -16.11
CA GLU A 864 16.82 -32.62 -15.19
C GLU A 864 17.47 -31.29 -15.59
N SER A 865 17.41 -30.95 -16.87
CA SER A 865 18.03 -29.74 -17.43
C SER A 865 17.16 -29.08 -18.50
N THR A 866 17.56 -27.86 -18.89
CA THR A 866 16.98 -27.16 -20.04
C THR A 866 17.26 -27.90 -21.35
N ASP A 867 18.44 -28.52 -21.48
CA ASP A 867 18.81 -29.30 -22.66
C ASP A 867 17.89 -30.51 -22.85
N ASP A 868 17.60 -31.24 -21.77
CA ASP A 868 16.68 -32.39 -21.83
C ASP A 868 15.28 -31.98 -22.29
N ALA A 869 14.81 -30.81 -21.86
CA ALA A 869 13.50 -30.28 -22.24
C ALA A 869 13.47 -29.94 -23.74
N CYS A 870 14.46 -29.19 -24.22
CA CYS A 870 14.56 -28.80 -25.64
C CYS A 870 14.73 -30.01 -26.55
N ASP A 871 15.62 -30.94 -26.20
CA ASP A 871 15.90 -32.14 -26.99
C ASP A 871 14.66 -33.04 -27.08
N SER A 872 13.91 -33.17 -25.99
CA SER A 872 12.68 -33.97 -25.96
C SER A 872 11.55 -33.35 -26.78
N LEU A 873 11.39 -32.02 -26.74
CA LEU A 873 10.43 -31.29 -27.59
C LEU A 873 10.81 -31.38 -29.07
N ALA A 874 12.08 -31.15 -29.40
CA ALA A 874 12.59 -31.17 -30.78
C ALA A 874 12.54 -32.57 -31.41
N ALA A 875 12.81 -33.62 -30.62
CA ALA A 875 12.68 -35.00 -31.06
C ALA A 875 11.21 -35.46 -31.18
N GLY A 876 10.25 -34.64 -30.75
CA GLY A 876 8.84 -34.98 -30.71
C GLY A 876 8.55 -36.10 -29.72
N PHE A 877 9.30 -36.21 -28.62
CA PHE A 877 9.02 -37.14 -27.52
C PHE A 877 8.01 -36.57 -26.52
N LEU A 878 7.86 -35.25 -26.47
CA LEU A 878 6.92 -34.54 -25.61
C LEU A 878 6.09 -33.56 -26.43
N ASP A 879 4.80 -33.46 -26.08
CA ASP A 879 3.85 -32.49 -26.64
C ASP A 879 3.69 -31.28 -25.70
N VAL A 880 3.75 -31.55 -24.39
CA VAL A 880 3.61 -30.54 -23.33
C VAL A 880 4.79 -30.61 -22.37
N VAL A 881 5.42 -29.47 -22.09
CA VAL A 881 6.48 -29.35 -21.08
C VAL A 881 6.09 -28.28 -20.06
N GLY A 882 6.23 -28.59 -18.77
CA GLY A 882 6.06 -27.61 -17.69
C GLY A 882 7.39 -27.23 -17.03
N GLY A 883 7.59 -25.94 -16.77
CA GLY A 883 8.75 -25.41 -16.06
C GLY A 883 8.51 -23.96 -15.63
N THR A 884 9.24 -23.49 -14.62
CA THR A 884 9.14 -22.08 -14.19
C THR A 884 9.70 -21.14 -15.25
N THR A 885 9.50 -19.83 -15.08
CA THR A 885 10.04 -18.81 -15.99
C THR A 885 11.56 -18.92 -16.20
N TRP A 886 12.33 -19.49 -15.27
CA TRP A 886 13.75 -19.78 -15.48
C TRP A 886 14.05 -20.75 -16.63
N LEU A 887 13.17 -21.73 -16.86
CA LEU A 887 13.31 -22.63 -18.02
C LEU A 887 13.11 -21.84 -19.31
N TRP A 888 11.98 -21.13 -19.39
CA TRP A 888 11.49 -20.48 -20.60
C TRP A 888 12.22 -19.18 -20.97
N SER A 889 12.91 -18.56 -20.01
CA SER A 889 13.79 -17.42 -20.27
C SER A 889 15.20 -17.81 -20.72
N SER A 890 15.47 -19.10 -20.93
CA SER A 890 16.75 -19.53 -21.49
C SER A 890 16.76 -19.32 -22.99
N GLU A 891 17.87 -18.77 -23.51
CA GLU A 891 18.10 -18.63 -24.96
C GLU A 891 17.91 -19.96 -25.71
N LYS A 892 18.27 -21.09 -25.07
CA LYS A 892 18.10 -22.43 -25.64
C LYS A 892 16.65 -22.83 -25.91
N THR A 893 15.70 -22.20 -25.23
CA THR A 893 14.28 -22.47 -25.39
C THR A 893 13.60 -21.57 -26.41
N HIS A 894 14.33 -20.64 -27.05
CA HIS A 894 13.75 -19.73 -28.05
C HIS A 894 13.07 -20.52 -29.19
N GLY A 895 11.78 -20.25 -29.42
CA GLY A 895 10.96 -20.97 -30.39
C GLY A 895 10.80 -22.48 -30.15
N ALA A 896 11.06 -22.97 -28.93
CA ALA A 896 10.96 -24.40 -28.60
C ALA A 896 9.50 -24.90 -28.58
N VAL A 897 8.54 -24.02 -28.31
CA VAL A 897 7.11 -24.35 -28.28
C VAL A 897 6.33 -23.40 -29.18
N ASP A 898 5.14 -23.80 -29.61
CA ASP A 898 4.28 -22.97 -30.45
C ASP A 898 3.43 -22.03 -29.58
N VAL A 899 3.00 -22.50 -28.39
CA VAL A 899 2.24 -21.71 -27.41
C VAL A 899 2.87 -21.84 -26.02
N LEU A 900 3.08 -20.71 -25.33
CA LEU A 900 3.39 -20.70 -23.89
C LEU A 900 2.13 -20.34 -23.10
N CYS A 901 1.65 -21.29 -22.30
CA CYS A 901 0.58 -21.09 -21.33
C CYS A 901 1.17 -20.60 -19.99
N ILE A 902 0.80 -19.39 -19.61
CA ILE A 902 1.15 -18.76 -18.34
C ILE A 902 -0.08 -18.87 -17.41
N ASP A 903 -0.04 -19.80 -16.46
CA ASP A 903 -1.05 -19.87 -15.40
C ASP A 903 -0.67 -18.96 -14.22
N GLU A 904 -1.68 -18.50 -13.50
CA GLU A 904 -1.58 -17.43 -12.50
C GLU A 904 -0.93 -16.16 -13.06
N ALA A 905 -1.24 -15.81 -14.31
CA ALA A 905 -0.75 -14.61 -15.00
C ALA A 905 -1.14 -13.29 -14.30
N GLY A 906 -2.15 -13.30 -13.42
CA GLY A 906 -2.49 -12.18 -12.54
C GLY A 906 -1.43 -11.91 -11.46
N GLN A 907 -0.56 -12.89 -11.18
CA GLN A 907 0.55 -12.81 -10.23
C GLN A 907 1.93 -12.82 -10.89
N MET A 908 2.01 -12.89 -12.22
CA MET A 908 3.29 -12.90 -12.92
C MET A 908 3.61 -11.48 -13.37
N SER A 909 4.71 -10.90 -12.89
CA SER A 909 5.17 -9.59 -13.35
C SER A 909 5.29 -9.55 -14.87
N LEU A 910 4.98 -8.38 -15.46
CA LEU A 910 5.14 -8.18 -16.90
C LEU A 910 6.59 -8.48 -17.35
N ALA A 911 7.58 -8.10 -16.53
CA ALA A 911 8.99 -8.40 -16.75
C ALA A 911 9.26 -9.91 -16.89
N ASP A 912 8.72 -10.73 -15.99
CA ASP A 912 8.91 -12.19 -16.03
C ASP A 912 8.19 -12.85 -17.21
N ALA A 913 6.99 -12.37 -17.56
CA ALA A 913 6.24 -12.86 -18.72
C ALA A 913 6.96 -12.55 -20.03
N LEU A 914 7.45 -11.31 -20.22
CA LEU A 914 8.21 -10.91 -21.40
C LEU A 914 9.57 -11.61 -21.47
N ALA A 915 10.22 -11.87 -20.33
CA ALA A 915 11.46 -12.64 -20.30
C ALA A 915 11.24 -14.09 -20.76
N ALA A 916 10.07 -14.68 -20.54
CA ALA A 916 9.74 -16.06 -20.96
C ALA A 916 9.18 -16.12 -22.39
N ALA A 917 8.61 -15.02 -22.90
CA ALA A 917 7.93 -14.98 -24.19
C ALA A 917 8.75 -15.48 -25.40
N PRO A 918 10.09 -15.27 -25.50
CA PRO A 918 10.89 -15.76 -26.61
C PRO A 918 10.84 -17.27 -26.85
N CYS A 919 10.42 -18.06 -25.87
CA CYS A 919 10.31 -19.51 -26.07
C CYS A 919 9.15 -19.92 -27.00
N ALA A 920 8.19 -19.03 -27.25
CA ALA A 920 6.96 -19.32 -27.95
C ALA A 920 6.62 -18.30 -29.05
N THR A 921 5.78 -18.74 -29.97
CA THR A 921 5.18 -17.88 -31.00
C THR A 921 3.93 -17.17 -30.47
N ASN A 922 3.08 -17.91 -29.75
CA ASN A 922 1.84 -17.41 -29.17
C ASN A 922 1.87 -17.50 -27.63
N LEU A 923 1.13 -16.60 -26.97
CA LEU A 923 1.00 -16.58 -25.50
C LEU A 923 -0.45 -16.82 -25.07
N LEU A 924 -0.66 -17.69 -24.08
CA LEU A 924 -1.94 -17.89 -23.43
C LEU A 924 -1.83 -17.45 -21.97
N LEU A 925 -2.52 -16.39 -21.59
CA LEU A 925 -2.44 -15.78 -20.25
C LEU A 925 -3.68 -16.14 -19.44
N LEU A 926 -3.53 -16.93 -18.39
CA LEU A 926 -4.61 -17.39 -17.53
C LEU A 926 -4.39 -16.89 -16.10
N GLY A 927 -5.31 -16.09 -15.57
CA GLY A 927 -5.16 -15.60 -14.20
C GLY A 927 -6.29 -14.71 -13.76
N ASP A 928 -6.12 -14.09 -12.60
CA ASP A 928 -7.06 -13.11 -12.09
C ASP A 928 -6.33 -12.08 -11.22
N PRO A 929 -6.12 -10.85 -11.72
CA PRO A 929 -5.51 -9.76 -10.96
C PRO A 929 -6.29 -9.33 -9.72
N GLN A 930 -7.57 -9.72 -9.59
CA GLN A 930 -8.39 -9.40 -8.41
C GLN A 930 -8.18 -10.40 -7.25
N GLN A 931 -7.37 -11.44 -7.44
CA GLN A 931 -6.87 -12.34 -6.38
C GLN A 931 -5.47 -11.89 -5.92
N LEU A 932 -4.79 -12.63 -5.04
CA LEU A 932 -3.52 -12.19 -4.43
C LEU A 932 -2.52 -11.63 -5.45
N ASP A 933 -1.93 -10.46 -5.17
CA ASP A 933 -0.87 -9.85 -5.98
C ASP A 933 0.50 -10.48 -5.73
N GLN A 934 1.44 -10.22 -6.64
CA GLN A 934 2.85 -10.53 -6.43
C GLN A 934 3.47 -9.54 -5.43
N PRO A 935 4.17 -10.00 -4.38
CA PRO A 935 4.93 -9.10 -3.53
C PRO A 935 6.12 -8.50 -4.30
N LEU A 936 6.15 -7.18 -4.47
CA LEU A 936 7.31 -6.43 -4.97
C LEU A 936 8.26 -6.09 -3.82
N GLN A 937 9.56 -6.04 -4.07
CA GLN A 937 10.55 -5.58 -3.10
C GLN A 937 11.09 -4.18 -3.45
N GLY A 938 11.19 -3.85 -4.73
CA GLY A 938 11.68 -2.57 -5.24
C GLY A 938 10.57 -1.61 -5.65
N VAL A 939 10.95 -0.34 -5.80
CA VAL A 939 10.11 0.70 -6.41
C VAL A 939 10.36 0.68 -7.90
N HIS A 940 9.29 0.67 -8.69
CA HIS A 940 9.35 0.69 -10.15
C HIS A 940 8.52 1.86 -10.68
N PRO A 941 8.87 2.43 -11.84
CA PRO A 941 8.05 3.44 -12.51
C PRO A 941 6.63 2.91 -12.82
N PRO A 942 5.62 3.79 -12.92
CA PRO A 942 4.24 3.41 -13.21
C PRO A 942 4.12 2.47 -14.41
N GLY A 943 3.41 1.35 -14.23
CA GLY A 943 3.19 0.34 -15.26
C GLY A 943 4.21 -0.80 -15.26
N ALA A 944 5.46 -0.56 -14.84
CA ALA A 944 6.48 -1.61 -14.71
C ALA A 944 6.32 -2.46 -13.43
N ASP A 945 5.52 -1.98 -12.48
CA ASP A 945 5.12 -2.65 -11.24
C ASP A 945 3.97 -3.65 -11.41
N ARG A 946 3.33 -3.70 -12.60
CA ARG A 946 2.12 -4.49 -12.84
C ARG A 946 2.40 -5.94 -13.24
N SER A 947 1.46 -6.83 -12.91
CA SER A 947 1.41 -8.17 -13.51
C SER A 947 0.97 -8.10 -14.98
N VAL A 948 1.26 -9.13 -15.78
CA VAL A 948 0.95 -9.13 -17.21
C VAL A 948 -0.55 -8.95 -17.49
N LEU A 949 -1.44 -9.51 -16.65
CA LEU A 949 -2.89 -9.27 -16.78
C LEU A 949 -3.33 -7.91 -16.22
N ALA A 950 -2.70 -7.42 -15.14
CA ALA A 950 -3.00 -6.08 -14.61
C ALA A 950 -2.60 -4.96 -15.60
N HIS A 951 -1.52 -5.16 -16.35
CA HIS A 951 -1.12 -4.29 -17.46
C HIS A 951 -2.20 -4.16 -18.54
N LEU A 952 -2.87 -5.28 -18.87
CA LEU A 952 -3.96 -5.27 -19.86
C LEU A 952 -5.26 -4.66 -19.30
N LEU A 953 -5.56 -4.90 -18.02
CA LEU A 953 -6.74 -4.34 -17.34
C LEU A 953 -6.68 -2.81 -17.21
N ASP A 954 -5.49 -2.27 -16.91
CA ASP A 954 -5.26 -0.84 -16.79
C ASP A 954 -6.25 -0.12 -15.85
N GLY A 955 -6.34 -0.63 -14.62
CA GLY A 955 -7.24 -0.10 -13.60
C GLY A 955 -8.68 -0.63 -13.66
N ALA A 956 -9.11 -1.26 -14.76
CA ALA A 956 -10.39 -1.96 -14.81
C ALA A 956 -10.39 -3.21 -13.90
N ARG A 957 -11.56 -3.64 -13.40
CA ARG A 957 -11.65 -4.91 -12.65
C ARG A 957 -11.88 -6.14 -13.52
N VAL A 958 -12.45 -5.90 -14.69
CA VAL A 958 -12.86 -6.92 -15.66
C VAL A 958 -12.13 -6.70 -16.97
N MET A 959 -11.67 -7.79 -17.59
CA MET A 959 -10.93 -7.77 -18.85
C MET A 959 -11.71 -7.01 -19.94
N PRO A 960 -11.11 -5.96 -20.54
CA PRO A 960 -11.69 -5.27 -21.70
C PRO A 960 -11.97 -6.26 -22.84
N LYS A 961 -13.15 -6.13 -23.46
CA LYS A 961 -13.67 -7.11 -24.44
C LYS A 961 -12.86 -7.19 -25.74
N ASP A 962 -12.07 -6.16 -26.02
CA ASP A 962 -11.18 -6.02 -27.16
C ASP A 962 -9.76 -6.55 -26.87
N LEU A 963 -9.36 -6.67 -25.60
CA LEU A 963 -8.04 -7.16 -25.19
C LEU A 963 -8.03 -8.60 -24.69
N GLY A 964 -9.18 -9.12 -24.25
CA GLY A 964 -9.27 -10.50 -23.79
C GLY A 964 -10.68 -10.93 -23.40
N LEU A 965 -10.75 -12.04 -22.67
CA LEU A 965 -12.00 -12.67 -22.22
C LEU A 965 -12.12 -12.65 -20.70
N PHE A 966 -13.35 -12.50 -20.22
CA PHE A 966 -13.73 -12.65 -18.82
C PHE A 966 -14.65 -13.87 -18.65
N LEU A 967 -14.27 -14.81 -17.80
CA LEU A 967 -15.10 -15.97 -17.47
C LEU A 967 -16.18 -15.56 -16.45
N ASP A 968 -17.34 -15.18 -16.95
CA ASP A 968 -18.44 -14.57 -16.18
C ASP A 968 -19.26 -15.52 -15.30
N GLY A 969 -19.07 -16.85 -15.44
CA GLY A 969 -19.76 -17.88 -14.66
C GLY A 969 -18.87 -18.55 -13.61
N THR A 970 -19.35 -18.71 -12.37
CA THR A 970 -18.69 -19.50 -11.31
C THR A 970 -19.43 -20.79 -10.98
N TRP A 971 -18.68 -21.90 -10.90
CA TRP A 971 -19.15 -23.23 -10.51
C TRP A 971 -19.07 -23.47 -9.00
N ARG A 972 -18.57 -22.50 -8.25
CA ARG A 972 -18.30 -22.65 -6.81
C ARG A 972 -19.34 -21.97 -5.94
N LEU A 973 -19.59 -20.68 -6.18
CA LEU A 973 -20.29 -19.81 -5.23
C LEU A 973 -21.81 -19.98 -5.32
N HIS A 974 -22.47 -20.16 -4.18
CA HIS A 974 -23.91 -19.95 -4.07
C HIS A 974 -24.28 -18.49 -4.45
N PRO A 975 -25.43 -18.23 -5.12
CA PRO A 975 -25.81 -16.89 -5.57
C PRO A 975 -25.72 -15.78 -4.50
N SER A 976 -26.09 -16.05 -3.25
CA SER A 976 -26.02 -15.07 -2.16
C SER A 976 -24.59 -14.65 -1.77
N ILE A 977 -23.58 -15.49 -2.02
CA ILE A 977 -22.17 -15.12 -1.88
C ILE A 977 -21.68 -14.41 -3.14
N CYS A 978 -22.09 -14.94 -4.30
CA CYS A 978 -21.67 -14.45 -5.61
C CYS A 978 -22.03 -12.99 -5.84
N VAL A 979 -23.20 -12.52 -5.38
CA VAL A 979 -23.61 -11.10 -5.50
C VAL A 979 -22.58 -10.17 -4.85
N PHE A 980 -22.14 -10.46 -3.62
CA PHE A 980 -21.10 -9.67 -2.95
C PHE A 980 -19.77 -9.71 -3.70
N THR A 981 -19.31 -10.92 -4.07
CA THR A 981 -18.06 -11.08 -4.80
C THR A 981 -18.08 -10.33 -6.14
N SER A 982 -19.22 -10.38 -6.84
CA SER A 982 -19.42 -9.73 -8.14
C SER A 982 -19.44 -8.22 -8.03
N GLU A 983 -20.22 -7.66 -7.09
CA GLU A 983 -20.35 -6.22 -6.91
C GLU A 983 -19.01 -5.60 -6.50
N VAL A 984 -18.32 -6.19 -5.52
CA VAL A 984 -17.11 -5.63 -4.91
C VAL A 984 -15.87 -5.85 -5.78
N PHE A 985 -15.70 -7.02 -6.39
CA PHE A 985 -14.44 -7.36 -7.07
C PHE A 985 -14.54 -7.42 -8.60
N TYR A 986 -15.74 -7.48 -9.19
CA TYR A 986 -15.90 -7.74 -10.64
C TYR A 986 -17.00 -6.91 -11.31
N GLU A 987 -17.32 -5.72 -10.78
CA GLU A 987 -18.25 -4.76 -11.42
C GLU A 987 -19.59 -5.42 -11.84
N ASP A 988 -20.17 -6.24 -10.98
CA ASP A 988 -21.44 -6.95 -11.22
C ASP A 988 -21.43 -7.92 -12.42
N SER A 989 -20.25 -8.28 -12.92
CA SER A 989 -20.08 -9.11 -14.11
C SER A 989 -20.03 -10.62 -13.81
N LEU A 990 -19.71 -11.03 -12.58
CA LEU A 990 -19.66 -12.44 -12.16
C LEU A 990 -21.05 -12.97 -11.77
N ARG A 991 -21.38 -14.20 -12.19
CA ARG A 991 -22.66 -14.88 -11.91
C ARG A 991 -22.44 -16.33 -11.53
N SER A 992 -23.31 -16.87 -10.67
CA SER A 992 -23.30 -18.31 -10.40
C SER A 992 -23.89 -19.10 -11.56
N HIS A 993 -23.27 -20.22 -11.91
CA HIS A 993 -23.86 -21.16 -12.86
C HIS A 993 -25.17 -21.76 -12.32
N PRO A 994 -26.11 -22.17 -13.20
CA PRO A 994 -27.32 -22.87 -12.78
C PRO A 994 -27.03 -24.09 -11.90
N GLY A 995 -27.91 -24.35 -10.93
CA GLY A 995 -27.78 -25.42 -9.95
C GLY A 995 -26.98 -25.04 -8.69
N ARG A 996 -26.29 -23.89 -8.66
CA ARG A 996 -25.62 -23.41 -7.43
C ARG A 996 -26.60 -22.93 -6.37
N GLU A 997 -27.82 -22.55 -6.76
CA GLU A 997 -28.95 -22.29 -5.85
C GLU A 997 -29.39 -23.51 -5.04
N ASN A 998 -28.96 -24.72 -5.43
CA ASN A 998 -29.21 -25.95 -4.67
C ASN A 998 -28.20 -26.17 -3.53
N LEU A 999 -27.11 -25.41 -3.50
CA LEU A 999 -26.13 -25.49 -2.42
C LEU A 999 -26.80 -25.05 -1.12
N ASP A 1000 -26.69 -25.85 -0.07
CA ASP A 1000 -27.36 -25.55 1.19
C ASP A 1000 -26.69 -26.22 2.38
N LEU A 1001 -26.81 -25.61 3.56
CA LEU A 1001 -26.38 -26.15 4.85
C LEU A 1001 -27.60 -26.40 5.73
N ASN A 1002 -27.78 -27.65 6.14
CA ASN A 1002 -28.94 -28.12 6.89
C ASN A 1002 -28.50 -28.70 8.23
N GLY A 1003 -28.91 -28.11 9.37
CA GLY A 1003 -28.42 -28.57 10.68
C GLY A 1003 -29.17 -28.16 11.94
N ALA A 1004 -30.15 -27.25 11.89
CA ALA A 1004 -30.74 -26.59 13.08
C ALA A 1004 -29.68 -25.88 13.94
N THR A 1005 -28.76 -25.15 13.29
CA THR A 1005 -27.63 -24.43 13.90
C THR A 1005 -27.61 -22.95 13.50
N PRO A 1006 -26.80 -22.09 14.17
CA PRO A 1006 -26.59 -20.70 13.74
C PRO A 1006 -26.02 -20.53 12.32
N PHE A 1007 -25.50 -21.61 11.72
CA PHE A 1007 -24.90 -21.63 10.39
C PHE A 1007 -25.81 -22.25 9.32
N ASP A 1008 -27.10 -22.43 9.62
CA ASP A 1008 -28.04 -22.96 8.65
C ASP A 1008 -28.23 -22.01 7.46
N GLY A 1009 -28.41 -22.57 6.27
CA GLY A 1009 -28.60 -21.83 5.04
C GLY A 1009 -27.30 -21.42 4.36
N THR A 1010 -27.36 -20.33 3.60
CA THR A 1010 -26.27 -19.89 2.73
C THR A 1010 -25.97 -18.40 2.88
N GLY A 1011 -24.89 -17.94 2.24
CA GLY A 1011 -24.56 -16.52 2.11
C GLY A 1011 -23.42 -16.08 3.01
N LEU A 1012 -23.50 -14.83 3.44
CA LEU A 1012 -22.48 -14.15 4.25
C LEU A 1012 -22.91 -14.11 5.71
N ARG A 1013 -21.96 -14.29 6.63
CA ARG A 1013 -22.14 -14.07 8.06
C ARG A 1013 -21.02 -13.20 8.60
N PHE A 1014 -21.35 -12.33 9.55
CA PHE A 1014 -20.39 -11.52 10.27
C PHE A 1014 -20.52 -11.79 11.77
N VAL A 1015 -19.41 -12.13 12.41
CA VAL A 1015 -19.35 -12.38 13.85
C VAL A 1015 -18.54 -11.28 14.49
N SER A 1016 -19.25 -10.41 15.20
CA SER A 1016 -18.61 -9.37 16.01
C SER A 1016 -18.07 -9.97 17.30
N VAL A 1017 -16.74 -9.93 17.48
CA VAL A 1017 -16.08 -10.39 18.71
C VAL A 1017 -15.37 -9.21 19.37
N PRO A 1018 -15.94 -8.62 20.43
CA PRO A 1018 -15.31 -7.48 21.10
C PRO A 1018 -14.00 -7.89 21.77
N HIS A 1019 -12.89 -7.35 21.28
CA HIS A 1019 -11.59 -7.43 21.94
C HIS A 1019 -10.80 -6.15 21.67
N THR A 1020 -9.79 -5.90 22.51
CA THR A 1020 -8.94 -4.71 22.40
C THR A 1020 -7.48 -5.13 22.49
N ARG A 1021 -6.58 -4.37 21.87
CA ARG A 1021 -5.12 -4.54 21.98
C ARG A 1021 -4.58 -5.85 21.38
N ARG A 1022 -5.39 -6.56 20.59
CA ARG A 1022 -4.97 -7.71 19.75
C ARG A 1022 -4.39 -7.20 18.43
N VAL A 1023 -3.20 -7.70 18.09
CA VAL A 1023 -2.38 -7.25 16.94
C VAL A 1023 -2.46 -8.28 15.81
N SER A 1024 -2.03 -9.51 16.08
CA SER A 1024 -1.85 -10.59 15.09
C SER A 1024 -2.43 -11.94 15.55
N ASP A 1025 -2.97 -12.01 16.76
CA ASP A 1025 -3.76 -13.12 17.31
C ASP A 1025 -4.83 -12.59 18.26
N SER A 1026 -5.96 -13.31 18.34
CA SER A 1026 -7.05 -13.10 19.28
C SER A 1026 -7.51 -14.44 19.83
N GLU A 1027 -7.28 -14.61 21.13
CA GLU A 1027 -7.82 -15.71 21.93
C GLU A 1027 -9.35 -15.71 21.90
N GLU A 1028 -9.97 -14.52 21.91
CA GLU A 1028 -11.41 -14.33 21.90
C GLU A 1028 -12.04 -14.84 20.60
N GLU A 1029 -11.50 -14.43 19.44
CA GLU A 1029 -11.95 -14.93 18.15
C GLU A 1029 -11.77 -16.45 18.05
N ALA A 1030 -10.61 -16.97 18.49
CA ALA A 1030 -10.34 -18.41 18.45
C ALA A 1030 -11.28 -19.22 19.34
N ALA A 1031 -11.63 -18.70 20.52
CA ALA A 1031 -12.60 -19.33 21.42
C ALA A 1031 -13.99 -19.38 20.80
N VAL A 1032 -14.45 -18.25 20.22
CA VAL A 1032 -15.75 -18.18 19.53
C VAL A 1032 -15.78 -19.14 18.34
N ILE A 1033 -14.76 -19.13 17.48
CA ILE A 1033 -14.69 -20.04 16.33
C ILE A 1033 -14.70 -21.50 16.78
N SER A 1034 -13.91 -21.84 17.79
CA SER A 1034 -13.83 -23.20 18.34
C SER A 1034 -15.18 -23.68 18.86
N GLU A 1035 -15.83 -22.90 19.73
CA GLU A 1035 -17.13 -23.23 20.32
C GLU A 1035 -18.19 -23.46 19.24
N GLN A 1036 -18.24 -22.54 18.28
CA GLN A 1036 -19.26 -22.52 17.26
C GLN A 1036 -19.11 -23.64 16.25
N VAL A 1037 -17.91 -23.87 15.73
CA VAL A 1037 -17.63 -24.98 14.80
C VAL A 1037 -17.87 -26.33 15.49
N HIS A 1038 -17.53 -26.44 16.77
CA HIS A 1038 -17.82 -27.66 17.53
C HIS A 1038 -19.32 -27.88 17.73
N ARG A 1039 -20.07 -26.82 18.05
CA ARG A 1039 -21.55 -26.86 18.14
C ARG A 1039 -22.17 -27.26 16.80
N LEU A 1040 -21.65 -26.71 15.70
CA LEU A 1040 -22.06 -27.05 14.35
C LEU A 1040 -21.88 -28.55 14.09
N LEU A 1041 -20.68 -29.09 14.21
CA LEU A 1041 -20.43 -30.51 13.88
C LEU A 1041 -21.16 -31.49 14.81
N ARG A 1042 -21.40 -31.11 16.08
CA ARG A 1042 -22.18 -31.93 17.04
C ARG A 1042 -23.66 -32.05 16.67
N ALA A 1043 -24.20 -31.11 15.91
CA ALA A 1043 -25.57 -31.20 15.40
C ALA A 1043 -25.71 -32.23 14.27
N HIS A 1044 -24.61 -32.83 13.82
CA HIS A 1044 -24.54 -33.71 12.66
C HIS A 1044 -25.19 -33.08 11.41
N PRO A 1045 -24.77 -31.86 11.03
CA PRO A 1045 -25.36 -31.15 9.92
C PRO A 1045 -25.00 -31.85 8.62
N THR A 1046 -25.84 -31.64 7.63
CA THR A 1046 -25.62 -32.09 6.27
C THR A 1046 -25.47 -30.89 5.36
N TRP A 1047 -24.72 -31.04 4.28
CA TRP A 1047 -24.66 -30.05 3.22
C TRP A 1047 -25.09 -30.68 1.91
N THR A 1048 -25.75 -29.89 1.08
CA THR A 1048 -26.25 -30.28 -0.23
C THR A 1048 -25.33 -29.67 -1.29
N ASP A 1049 -24.83 -30.52 -2.19
CA ASP A 1049 -24.04 -30.06 -3.32
C ASP A 1049 -24.94 -29.59 -4.48
N ALA A 1050 -24.31 -29.11 -5.55
CA ALA A 1050 -25.06 -28.58 -6.68
C ALA A 1050 -25.76 -29.65 -7.53
N GLU A 1051 -25.38 -30.93 -7.39
CA GLU A 1051 -26.09 -32.07 -7.97
C GLU A 1051 -27.25 -32.52 -7.06
N SER A 1052 -27.55 -31.74 -6.01
CA SER A 1052 -28.56 -32.04 -4.99
C SER A 1052 -28.25 -33.29 -4.17
N ALA A 1053 -27.01 -33.76 -4.16
CA ALA A 1053 -26.58 -34.84 -3.28
C ALA A 1053 -26.30 -34.28 -1.88
N THR A 1054 -26.88 -34.91 -0.86
CA THR A 1054 -26.74 -34.48 0.53
C THR A 1054 -25.77 -35.40 1.26
N GLN A 1055 -24.81 -34.82 1.96
CA GLN A 1055 -23.79 -35.55 2.72
C GLN A 1055 -23.56 -34.94 4.10
N GLY A 1056 -23.08 -35.75 5.05
CA GLY A 1056 -22.74 -35.26 6.38
C GLY A 1056 -21.54 -34.32 6.32
N LEU A 1057 -21.64 -33.18 7.01
CA LEU A 1057 -20.55 -32.22 7.12
C LEU A 1057 -19.46 -32.77 8.04
N THR A 1058 -18.20 -32.61 7.63
CA THR A 1058 -17.01 -33.03 8.38
C THR A 1058 -16.10 -31.84 8.69
N ASP A 1059 -15.07 -32.07 9.50
CA ASP A 1059 -14.01 -31.10 9.77
C ASP A 1059 -13.23 -30.67 8.50
N GLN A 1060 -13.19 -31.52 7.47
CA GLN A 1060 -12.53 -31.22 6.19
C GLN A 1060 -13.35 -30.28 5.29
N ASP A 1061 -14.65 -30.13 5.59
CA ASP A 1061 -15.59 -29.25 4.89
C ASP A 1061 -15.61 -27.82 5.46
N VAL A 1062 -14.81 -27.55 6.49
CA VAL A 1062 -14.65 -26.23 7.11
C VAL A 1062 -13.22 -25.75 6.91
N LEU A 1063 -13.09 -24.59 6.27
CA LEU A 1063 -11.82 -23.91 6.06
C LEU A 1063 -11.70 -22.73 7.02
N ILE A 1064 -10.63 -22.66 7.81
CA ILE A 1064 -10.38 -21.53 8.72
C ILE A 1064 -9.16 -20.76 8.23
N ILE A 1065 -9.39 -19.52 7.82
CA ILE A 1065 -8.45 -18.62 7.17
C ILE A 1065 -8.15 -17.46 8.12
N THR A 1066 -6.91 -17.00 8.17
CA THR A 1066 -6.53 -15.80 8.92
C THR A 1066 -5.32 -15.12 8.25
N PRO A 1067 -5.15 -13.79 8.33
CA PRO A 1067 -4.00 -13.14 7.72
C PRO A 1067 -2.67 -13.41 8.45
N TYR A 1068 -2.69 -13.93 9.69
CA TYR A 1068 -1.50 -14.03 10.54
C TYR A 1068 -1.17 -15.45 10.98
N ASN A 1069 0.11 -15.81 10.94
CA ASN A 1069 0.60 -17.11 11.41
C ASN A 1069 0.41 -17.31 12.93
N ARG A 1070 0.44 -16.23 13.73
CA ARG A 1070 0.14 -16.29 15.17
C ARG A 1070 -1.28 -16.76 15.45
N GLN A 1071 -2.26 -16.21 14.73
CA GLN A 1071 -3.65 -16.66 14.86
C GLN A 1071 -3.85 -18.13 14.41
N ILE A 1072 -3.09 -18.61 13.41
CA ILE A 1072 -3.11 -20.05 13.04
C ILE A 1072 -2.72 -20.92 14.24
N ARG A 1073 -1.71 -20.51 15.02
CA ARG A 1073 -1.27 -21.23 16.21
C ARG A 1073 -2.31 -21.16 17.32
N GLU A 1074 -2.85 -19.98 17.58
CA GLU A 1074 -3.89 -19.77 18.59
C GLU A 1074 -5.11 -20.67 18.30
N LEU A 1075 -5.60 -20.67 17.06
CA LEU A 1075 -6.67 -21.58 16.60
C LEU A 1075 -6.26 -23.06 16.69
N GLY A 1076 -5.03 -23.40 16.27
CA GLY A 1076 -4.52 -24.77 16.30
C GLY A 1076 -4.27 -25.34 17.70
N SER A 1077 -4.12 -24.48 18.71
CA SER A 1077 -3.98 -24.86 20.11
C SER A 1077 -5.29 -25.38 20.71
N ARG A 1078 -6.44 -25.03 20.09
CA ARG A 1078 -7.78 -25.41 20.57
C ARG A 1078 -8.03 -26.90 20.32
N PRO A 1079 -8.31 -27.71 21.37
CA PRO A 1079 -8.55 -29.14 21.23
C PRO A 1079 -9.68 -29.48 20.25
N GLU A 1080 -10.72 -28.64 20.17
CA GLU A 1080 -11.87 -28.84 19.31
C GLU A 1080 -11.55 -28.59 17.82
N LEU A 1081 -10.53 -27.78 17.53
CA LEU A 1081 -10.10 -27.46 16.15
C LEU A 1081 -8.99 -28.38 15.65
N LYS A 1082 -8.66 -29.44 16.41
CA LYS A 1082 -7.64 -30.41 16.00
C LYS A 1082 -8.12 -31.22 14.79
N GLY A 1083 -7.38 -31.14 13.67
CA GLY A 1083 -7.70 -31.82 12.41
C GLY A 1083 -8.29 -30.92 11.33
N PHE A 1084 -8.72 -29.71 11.70
CA PHE A 1084 -9.25 -28.72 10.77
C PHE A 1084 -8.16 -28.16 9.86
N ARG A 1085 -8.62 -27.69 8.68
CA ARG A 1085 -7.77 -27.01 7.71
C ARG A 1085 -7.63 -25.54 8.10
N ILE A 1086 -6.56 -25.22 8.81
CA ILE A 1086 -6.21 -23.86 9.27
C ILE A 1086 -4.99 -23.33 8.49
N GLY A 1087 -5.01 -22.07 8.08
CA GLY A 1087 -3.99 -21.52 7.18
C GLY A 1087 -4.15 -20.03 6.86
N THR A 1088 -3.12 -19.47 6.22
CA THR A 1088 -3.20 -18.13 5.63
C THR A 1088 -3.98 -18.16 4.31
N VAL A 1089 -4.37 -16.97 3.86
CA VAL A 1089 -5.00 -16.75 2.54
C VAL A 1089 -4.15 -17.38 1.42
N ASP A 1090 -2.83 -17.17 1.47
CA ASP A 1090 -1.85 -17.65 0.50
C ASP A 1090 -1.81 -19.20 0.42
N LYS A 1091 -1.94 -19.89 1.57
CA LYS A 1091 -1.95 -21.37 1.64
C LYS A 1091 -3.18 -21.98 0.97
N PHE A 1092 -4.30 -21.27 0.97
CA PHE A 1092 -5.59 -21.77 0.48
C PHE A 1092 -5.99 -21.24 -0.88
N GLN A 1093 -5.09 -20.54 -1.58
CA GLN A 1093 -5.30 -20.23 -2.99
C GLN A 1093 -5.58 -21.52 -3.79
N GLY A 1094 -6.55 -21.45 -4.71
CA GLY A 1094 -7.04 -22.60 -5.48
C GLY A 1094 -7.93 -23.60 -4.73
N GLN A 1095 -7.94 -23.62 -3.39
CA GLN A 1095 -8.75 -24.56 -2.60
C GLN A 1095 -10.18 -24.03 -2.39
N GLU A 1096 -11.09 -24.91 -1.93
CA GLU A 1096 -12.48 -24.59 -1.63
C GLU A 1096 -13.06 -25.53 -0.55
N ALA A 1097 -14.15 -25.11 0.08
CA ALA A 1097 -14.88 -25.87 1.09
C ALA A 1097 -16.36 -25.40 1.16
N PRO A 1098 -17.30 -26.24 1.64
CA PRO A 1098 -18.67 -25.80 1.94
C PRO A 1098 -18.73 -24.55 2.82
N ILE A 1099 -17.89 -24.48 3.86
CA ILE A 1099 -17.81 -23.35 4.79
C ILE A 1099 -16.39 -22.76 4.77
N SER A 1100 -16.29 -21.44 4.65
CA SER A 1100 -15.05 -20.67 4.86
C SER A 1100 -15.25 -19.70 6.02
N ILE A 1101 -14.33 -19.69 6.99
CA ILE A 1101 -14.31 -18.79 8.14
C ILE A 1101 -13.03 -17.95 8.05
N TYR A 1102 -13.16 -16.63 8.03
CA TYR A 1102 -12.04 -15.68 7.98
C TYR A 1102 -11.92 -14.91 9.31
N SER A 1103 -10.91 -15.22 10.11
CA SER A 1103 -10.60 -14.57 11.39
C SER A 1103 -9.62 -13.42 11.16
N MET A 1104 -10.05 -12.19 11.43
CA MET A 1104 -9.25 -10.99 11.23
C MET A 1104 -8.21 -10.77 12.35
N ALA A 1105 -8.47 -11.27 13.57
CA ALA A 1105 -7.61 -11.29 14.76
C ALA A 1105 -7.21 -9.92 15.35
N THR A 1106 -7.11 -8.87 14.53
CA THR A 1106 -6.70 -7.53 14.94
C THR A 1106 -7.87 -6.75 15.53
N SER A 1107 -7.64 -5.98 16.61
CA SER A 1107 -8.71 -5.23 17.28
C SER A 1107 -9.13 -3.95 16.56
N SER A 1108 -8.18 -3.26 15.92
CA SER A 1108 -8.38 -2.00 15.20
C SER A 1108 -7.35 -1.84 14.08
N ALA A 1109 -7.59 -0.97 13.10
CA ALA A 1109 -6.62 -0.72 12.03
C ALA A 1109 -5.27 -0.19 12.56
N ASP A 1110 -5.30 0.60 13.65
CA ASP A 1110 -4.09 1.12 14.32
C ASP A 1110 -3.26 0.02 14.99
N ASP A 1111 -3.88 -1.12 15.34
CA ASP A 1111 -3.20 -2.27 15.94
C ASP A 1111 -2.61 -3.21 14.87
N ALA A 1112 -2.87 -2.97 13.57
CA ALA A 1112 -2.43 -3.86 12.50
C ALA A 1112 -0.91 -3.77 12.25
N PRO A 1113 -0.13 -4.85 12.41
CA PRO A 1113 1.33 -4.81 12.37
C PRO A 1113 1.89 -4.53 10.96
N ARG A 1114 1.08 -4.70 9.92
CA ARG A 1114 1.44 -4.49 8.50
C ARG A 1114 0.65 -3.36 7.86
N GLY A 1115 0.06 -2.48 8.68
CA GLY A 1115 -0.78 -1.38 8.22
C GLY A 1115 -2.17 -1.82 7.78
N MET A 1116 -3.00 -0.81 7.48
CA MET A 1116 -4.40 -0.98 7.06
C MET A 1116 -4.49 -1.68 5.71
N GLU A 1117 -3.61 -1.34 4.78
CA GLU A 1117 -3.61 -1.83 3.40
C GLU A 1117 -3.43 -3.35 3.32
N PHE A 1118 -2.64 -3.92 4.25
CA PHE A 1118 -2.50 -5.36 4.36
C PHE A 1118 -3.76 -6.03 4.94
N LEU A 1119 -4.32 -5.48 6.02
CA LEU A 1119 -5.46 -6.06 6.74
C LEU A 1119 -6.76 -5.97 5.93
N TYR A 1120 -6.99 -4.86 5.24
CA TYR A 1120 -8.17 -4.60 4.39
C TYR A 1120 -7.92 -4.87 2.90
N SER A 1121 -6.87 -5.65 2.58
CA SER A 1121 -6.56 -6.00 1.18
C SER A 1121 -7.78 -6.65 0.50
N LEU A 1122 -8.26 -6.01 -0.58
CA LEU A 1122 -9.38 -6.50 -1.39
C LEU A 1122 -9.10 -7.91 -1.90
N ASN A 1123 -7.90 -8.12 -2.42
CA ASN A 1123 -7.44 -9.39 -2.98
C ASN A 1123 -7.47 -10.50 -1.92
N ARG A 1124 -7.08 -10.19 -0.67
CA ARG A 1124 -7.13 -11.16 0.44
C ARG A 1124 -8.56 -11.46 0.88
N LEU A 1125 -9.41 -10.45 0.99
CA LEU A 1125 -10.82 -10.63 1.32
C LEU A 1125 -11.57 -11.40 0.23
N ASN A 1126 -11.32 -11.09 -1.04
CA ASN A 1126 -11.83 -11.84 -2.20
C ASN A 1126 -11.42 -13.30 -2.10
N VAL A 1127 -10.12 -13.58 -1.92
CA VAL A 1127 -9.65 -14.95 -1.79
C VAL A 1127 -10.28 -15.65 -0.59
N ALA A 1128 -10.38 -15.02 0.59
CA ALA A 1128 -10.91 -15.64 1.80
C ALA A 1128 -12.41 -15.97 1.71
N THR A 1129 -13.22 -15.05 1.19
CA THR A 1129 -14.68 -15.22 1.06
C THR A 1129 -15.04 -16.16 -0.09
N SER A 1130 -14.31 -16.11 -1.20
CA SER A 1130 -14.56 -16.95 -2.38
C SER A 1130 -14.04 -18.40 -2.28
N ARG A 1131 -13.51 -18.82 -1.13
CA ARG A 1131 -13.26 -20.24 -0.83
C ARG A 1131 -14.51 -21.00 -0.42
N ALA A 1132 -15.54 -20.30 0.06
CA ALA A 1132 -16.81 -20.91 0.44
C ALA A 1132 -17.58 -21.37 -0.81
N ARG A 1133 -18.31 -22.48 -0.68
CA ARG A 1133 -19.37 -22.87 -1.61
C ARG A 1133 -20.73 -22.41 -1.11
N CYS A 1134 -21.05 -22.69 0.15
CA CYS A 1134 -22.36 -22.43 0.75
C CYS A 1134 -22.36 -21.20 1.67
N LEU A 1135 -21.36 -21.09 2.55
CA LEU A 1135 -21.34 -20.09 3.61
C LEU A 1135 -19.94 -19.49 3.81
N ALA A 1136 -19.84 -18.16 3.72
CA ALA A 1136 -18.63 -17.41 4.07
C ALA A 1136 -18.87 -16.62 5.35
N VAL A 1137 -18.01 -16.82 6.34
CA VAL A 1137 -18.11 -16.17 7.65
C VAL A 1137 -16.88 -15.31 7.88
N VAL A 1138 -17.07 -14.05 8.26
CA VAL A 1138 -16.00 -13.17 8.74
C VAL A 1138 -16.16 -13.00 10.25
N VAL A 1139 -15.08 -13.24 10.99
CA VAL A 1139 -14.98 -13.04 12.44
C VAL A 1139 -14.01 -11.89 12.67
N ALA A 1140 -14.49 -10.83 13.31
CA ALA A 1140 -13.73 -9.59 13.45
C ALA A 1140 -14.16 -8.78 14.68
N SER A 1141 -13.22 -8.00 15.23
CA SER A 1141 -13.54 -6.95 16.19
C SER A 1141 -14.43 -5.87 15.55
N PRO A 1142 -15.47 -5.38 16.27
CA PRO A 1142 -16.23 -4.21 15.82
C PRO A 1142 -15.35 -2.94 15.69
N GLY A 1143 -14.18 -2.89 16.33
CA GLY A 1143 -13.20 -1.81 16.12
C GLY A 1143 -12.63 -1.74 14.69
N LEU A 1144 -12.81 -2.77 13.87
CA LEU A 1144 -12.48 -2.78 12.44
C LEU A 1144 -13.59 -2.17 11.56
N LEU A 1145 -14.79 -1.96 12.10
CA LEU A 1145 -15.84 -1.22 11.40
C LEU A 1145 -15.69 0.30 11.63
N ALA A 1146 -15.13 0.71 12.77
CA ALA A 1146 -14.89 2.11 13.14
C ALA A 1146 -13.56 2.69 12.61
N VAL A 1147 -13.13 2.29 11.40
CA VAL A 1147 -11.83 2.70 10.85
C VAL A 1147 -11.83 4.12 10.28
N ARG A 1148 -10.77 4.87 10.54
CA ARG A 1148 -10.54 6.20 9.96
C ARG A 1148 -9.68 6.09 8.71
N CYS A 1149 -10.26 6.40 7.55
CA CYS A 1149 -9.56 6.45 6.28
C CYS A 1149 -9.03 7.86 6.01
N ARG A 1150 -7.75 7.98 5.63
CA ARG A 1150 -7.09 9.25 5.29
C ARG A 1150 -7.03 9.49 3.78
N THR A 1151 -7.08 8.43 2.97
CA THR A 1151 -7.05 8.50 1.50
C THR A 1151 -8.28 7.83 0.89
N PRO A 1152 -8.69 8.22 -0.33
CA PRO A 1152 -9.72 7.50 -1.08
C PRO A 1152 -9.42 6.01 -1.20
N ARG A 1153 -8.16 5.63 -1.43
CA ARG A 1153 -7.75 4.22 -1.47
C ARG A 1153 -8.11 3.48 -0.18
N GLN A 1154 -7.82 4.06 0.99
CA GLN A 1154 -8.20 3.46 2.27
C GLN A 1154 -9.73 3.35 2.43
N MET A 1155 -10.49 4.34 1.98
CA MET A 1155 -11.97 4.26 1.99
C MET A 1155 -12.46 3.09 1.14
N HIS A 1156 -11.89 2.90 -0.05
CA HIS A 1156 -12.21 1.78 -0.92
C HIS A 1156 -11.91 0.43 -0.25
N LEU A 1157 -10.73 0.29 0.36
CA LEU A 1157 -10.35 -0.92 1.09
C LEU A 1157 -11.33 -1.22 2.25
N ALA A 1158 -11.66 -0.21 3.07
CA ALA A 1158 -12.61 -0.34 4.18
C ALA A 1158 -14.04 -0.65 3.70
N ASN A 1159 -14.44 -0.09 2.55
CA ASN A 1159 -15.76 -0.27 1.97
C ASN A 1159 -16.10 -1.74 1.70
N ALA A 1160 -15.12 -2.57 1.32
CA ALA A 1160 -15.38 -3.98 1.07
C ALA A 1160 -15.80 -4.74 2.35
N LEU A 1161 -15.18 -4.44 3.50
CA LEU A 1161 -15.58 -5.02 4.79
C LEU A 1161 -16.91 -4.44 5.26
N ALA A 1162 -17.12 -3.13 5.12
CA ALA A 1162 -18.39 -2.48 5.44
C ALA A 1162 -19.55 -3.07 4.60
N ARG A 1163 -19.30 -3.31 3.30
CA ARG A 1163 -20.29 -3.91 2.39
C ARG A 1163 -20.58 -5.35 2.75
N LEU A 1164 -19.56 -6.12 3.14
CA LEU A 1164 -19.75 -7.48 3.64
C LEU A 1164 -20.62 -7.47 4.90
N TRP A 1165 -20.37 -6.55 5.84
CA TRP A 1165 -21.14 -6.39 7.05
C TRP A 1165 -22.61 -6.00 6.76
N GLU A 1166 -22.85 -5.06 5.84
CA GLU A 1166 -24.22 -4.68 5.41
C GLU A 1166 -25.01 -5.84 4.80
N MET A 1167 -24.33 -6.73 4.07
CA MET A 1167 -24.96 -7.88 3.40
C MET A 1167 -25.02 -9.14 4.27
N ALA A 1168 -24.25 -9.19 5.35
CA ALA A 1168 -24.18 -10.34 6.21
C ALA A 1168 -25.44 -10.46 7.07
N GLU A 1169 -25.89 -11.71 7.24
CA GLU A 1169 -26.86 -12.00 8.28
C GLU A 1169 -26.15 -12.12 9.63
N ASP A 1170 -26.78 -11.62 10.69
CA ASP A 1170 -26.27 -11.75 12.05
C ASP A 1170 -26.11 -13.22 12.41
N TRP A 1171 -25.04 -13.51 13.15
CA TRP A 1171 -24.90 -14.77 13.83
C TRP A 1171 -25.77 -14.78 15.09
N PRO A 1172 -26.82 -15.62 15.21
CA PRO A 1172 -27.59 -15.68 16.44
C PRO A 1172 -26.74 -16.25 17.58
N ALA A 1173 -26.55 -15.43 18.62
CA ALA A 1173 -25.73 -15.73 19.81
C ALA A 1173 -26.05 -17.10 20.46
#